data_AF-A0A932WT72-F1
#
_entry.id   AF-A0A932WT72-F1
#
_cell.length_a   1.000
_cell.length_b   1.000
_cell.length_c   1.000
_cell.angle_alpha   90.00
_cell.angle_beta   90.00
_cell.angle_gamma   90.00
#
_symmetry.space_group_name_H-M   'P 1'
#
loop_
_entity.id
_entity.type
_entity.pdbx_description
1 polymer ?
#
loop_
_entity_poly.entity_id
_entity_poly.type
_entity_poly.pdbx_seq_one_letter_code
_entity_poly.pdbx_strand_id
1 'polypeptide(L)'
;IHQGQLDAALDNFSLLEKEHPKSAWLSRSRFGRGAALSKQRNYQAAAAIYKAESERLLSNGRRDELTGIYLEFADRFFEGEPEKGPTTRKQPDYTQALSFYTQALQLKPSRSVRQKVELRIARCHQELNQLPQAIEAYRNYLAAYTGRKVAPADRLPADLEVDARFQLGRAQLAAGQPAEARKTWQDFLTSDAAKEAGGKLVAEATYRLAHTYGVPAPPTVGDLELGVAALEKFVKAFPKHELAPQAEFEIAQSYSQHGRFEQTVAALKKLIANPDYAKAKQVPAAWNVLGQSYAAQKKFTEAIAAWHELLEKFPTDPSWSAVQRVIVDTEYAMAEEERTRENYAAARKLWETFLNKYPLDGRAAYILLLFGQMEFDEAARLETGKPAAGADPAEKAKPDPEGAQKLFAAAIADWQRLVSKYPGTEEASQGALNIGITLENHLGKLAEALEAYKKVEGKHQAQAHQRIAALTSKQLEIVTERKFRSNEKPRIKLTTRNLENVSIKLYRVDLADYFRKMHLATGVESLDIALIDPDKTWEHKVESYEKYRRTDQQVEIPVEGPGVTAITVSSDALEATTMLVVSDIDIIVKSSRNELFVFAQNLLTNKPAEGVNLLISDGSKVFSEAATGKDGILQKKFEELKTVTDLRVFATQEGHAASSLVNLNGLNFAVGLSPKGYLFSERPAYRAGQLVNVKGVIRWVANDRYTFKAGEKYQLDVYDSRGRVIHTETVALGEFGTIAAHFMLPGTAPQGAYRVHAHQPGRDQSYETSFVVHEYQLEPIQFSVDLKQKVFFRGEHVTGKFVLKYYYGTPLAGRTIQYRLGDDRLYTAETDAQGEVAFDLETQRYSESQPLQLVAQYAERNLVTGEVVYLATRGFEVGVSTLRPVYIAGETFDATVAVRDPAGKPVGAALKFEVFEMTPAARGLPAGEKLVQTHEAKSEEKSGQAQQTVRIEKAGRYLLRATGTDRFGNPVSGAAQLIVSGDDDRVRLRILSDKHHYKVGETGKVQLHWRNAPTLALIT
;
A
#
# COMPACT_ATOMS: atom_id res chain seq x y z
N ILE A 1 -36.82 77.34 31.38
CA ILE A 1 -37.88 76.32 31.66
C ILE A 1 -38.16 76.13 33.16
N HIS A 2 -37.20 75.71 34.01
CA HIS A 2 -37.48 75.39 35.43
C HIS A 2 -37.90 76.61 36.27
N GLN A 3 -37.42 77.80 35.91
CA GLN A 3 -37.78 79.09 36.54
C GLN A 3 -39.07 79.72 35.98
N GLY A 4 -39.87 79.00 35.19
CA GLY A 4 -41.13 79.53 34.61
C GLY A 4 -40.96 80.53 33.45
N GLN A 5 -39.74 80.99 33.17
CA GLN A 5 -39.42 81.80 32.00
C GLN A 5 -39.40 80.92 30.74
N LEU A 6 -40.54 80.86 30.04
CA LEU A 6 -40.72 79.97 28.88
C LEU A 6 -40.34 80.67 27.56
N ASP A 7 -40.70 81.93 27.34
CA ASP A 7 -40.37 82.66 26.11
C ASP A 7 -38.86 82.86 25.93
N ALA A 8 -38.18 83.33 26.98
CA ALA A 8 -36.72 83.44 26.99
C ALA A 8 -36.02 82.08 26.76
N ALA A 9 -36.64 80.96 27.16
CA ALA A 9 -36.11 79.64 26.87
C ALA A 9 -36.29 79.26 25.39
N LEU A 10 -37.43 79.58 24.78
CA LEU A 10 -37.70 79.35 23.35
C LEU A 10 -36.75 80.14 22.45
N ASP A 11 -36.48 81.40 22.81
CA ASP A 11 -35.55 82.27 22.08
C ASP A 11 -34.13 81.71 22.14
N ASN A 12 -33.67 81.30 23.32
CA ASN A 12 -32.34 80.70 23.48
C ASN A 12 -32.17 79.38 22.73
N PHE A 13 -33.17 78.49 22.76
CA PHE A 13 -33.10 77.25 21.98
C PHE A 13 -33.10 77.51 20.46
N SER A 14 -33.86 78.51 20.01
CA SER A 14 -33.91 78.89 18.59
C SER A 14 -32.63 79.60 18.13
N LEU A 15 -32.00 80.38 19.02
CA LEU A 15 -30.70 81.01 18.78
C LEU A 15 -29.60 79.95 18.61
N LEU A 16 -29.55 78.95 19.50
CA LEU A 16 -28.61 77.83 19.39
C LEU A 16 -28.77 77.08 18.06
N GLU A 17 -30.00 76.89 17.59
CA GLU A 17 -30.26 76.24 16.30
C GLU A 17 -29.78 77.06 15.10
N LYS A 18 -29.91 78.39 15.17
CA LYS A 18 -29.53 79.31 14.09
C LYS A 18 -28.02 79.53 14.02
N GLU A 19 -27.37 79.74 15.16
CA GLU A 19 -25.95 80.09 15.22
C GLU A 19 -25.04 78.87 15.18
N HIS A 20 -25.52 77.71 15.64
CA HIS A 20 -24.73 76.48 15.71
C HIS A 20 -25.44 75.28 15.08
N PRO A 21 -25.74 75.31 13.76
CA PRO A 21 -26.53 74.28 13.08
C PRO A 21 -25.85 72.90 13.02
N LYS A 22 -24.55 72.80 13.35
CA LYS A 22 -23.79 71.53 13.43
C LYS A 22 -23.53 71.07 14.88
N SER A 23 -24.10 71.73 15.88
CA SER A 23 -23.85 71.39 17.29
C SER A 23 -24.40 70.02 17.67
N ALA A 24 -23.63 69.25 18.44
CA ALA A 24 -24.10 68.00 19.04
C ALA A 24 -25.30 68.20 19.99
N TRP A 25 -25.52 69.43 20.47
CA TRP A 25 -26.62 69.79 21.38
C TRP A 25 -27.93 70.15 20.66
N LEU A 26 -27.94 70.20 19.33
CA LEU A 26 -29.07 70.67 18.53
C LEU A 26 -30.36 69.89 18.78
N SER A 27 -30.28 68.55 18.88
CA SER A 27 -31.46 67.74 19.18
C SER A 27 -31.98 67.96 20.60
N ARG A 28 -31.07 68.09 21.59
CA ARG A 28 -31.46 68.41 22.97
C ARG A 28 -32.09 69.80 23.08
N SER A 29 -31.62 70.76 22.28
CA SER A 29 -32.23 72.08 22.12
C SER A 29 -33.66 71.98 21.61
N ARG A 30 -33.88 71.20 20.54
CA ARG A 30 -35.22 70.98 19.94
C ARG A 30 -36.19 70.30 20.91
N PHE A 31 -35.75 69.28 21.65
CA PHE A 31 -36.56 68.67 22.72
C PHE A 31 -36.86 69.67 23.85
N GLY A 32 -35.88 70.50 24.23
CA GLY A 32 -36.06 71.59 25.18
C GLY A 32 -37.10 72.62 24.71
N ARG A 33 -37.08 72.99 23.43
CA ARG A 33 -38.06 73.87 22.79
C ARG A 33 -39.46 73.26 22.80
N GLY A 34 -39.59 71.98 22.43
CA GLY A 34 -40.85 71.25 22.52
C GLY A 34 -41.40 71.21 23.95
N ALA A 35 -40.53 71.03 24.96
CA ALA A 35 -40.93 70.99 26.37
C ALA A 35 -41.40 72.36 26.89
N ALA A 36 -40.74 73.44 26.46
CA ALA A 36 -41.15 74.81 26.78
C ALA A 36 -42.52 75.14 26.14
N LEU A 37 -42.75 74.79 24.87
CA LEU A 37 -44.03 74.96 24.17
C LEU A 37 -45.17 74.15 24.82
N SER A 38 -44.88 72.92 25.25
CA SER A 38 -45.85 72.08 25.97
C SER A 38 -46.26 72.70 27.32
N LYS A 39 -45.32 73.29 28.06
CA LYS A 39 -45.61 74.04 29.31
C LYS A 39 -46.40 75.34 29.07
N GLN A 40 -46.29 75.94 27.89
CA GLN A 40 -47.15 77.06 27.46
C GLN A 40 -48.53 76.64 26.96
N ARG A 41 -48.86 75.34 27.00
CA ARG A 41 -50.09 74.76 26.44
C ARG A 41 -50.20 74.89 24.91
N ASN A 42 -49.10 75.17 24.20
CA ASN A 42 -49.05 75.15 22.73
C ASN A 42 -48.71 73.74 22.23
N TYR A 43 -49.68 72.84 22.37
CA TYR A 43 -49.49 71.42 22.10
C TYR A 43 -49.28 71.12 20.61
N GLN A 44 -49.85 71.91 19.70
CA GLN A 44 -49.70 71.70 18.26
C GLN A 44 -48.26 71.94 17.79
N ALA A 45 -47.64 73.05 18.20
CA ALA A 45 -46.25 73.35 17.87
C ALA A 45 -45.27 72.39 18.56
N ALA A 46 -45.54 72.03 19.82
CA ALA A 46 -44.75 71.03 20.54
C ALA A 46 -44.81 69.66 19.85
N ALA A 47 -46.01 69.21 19.44
CA ALA A 47 -46.21 67.95 18.75
C ALA A 47 -45.51 67.90 17.39
N ALA A 48 -45.49 69.00 16.62
CA ALA A 48 -44.77 69.07 15.36
C ALA A 48 -43.25 68.88 15.56
N ILE A 49 -42.66 69.50 16.59
CA ILE A 49 -41.24 69.34 16.93
C ILE A 49 -40.95 67.91 17.39
N TYR A 50 -41.78 67.36 18.29
CA TYR A 50 -41.59 65.98 18.76
C TYR A 50 -41.77 64.95 17.65
N LYS A 51 -42.70 65.17 16.72
CA LYS A 51 -42.88 64.31 15.53
C LYS A 51 -41.64 64.35 14.64
N ALA A 52 -41.14 65.54 14.30
CA ALA A 52 -39.94 65.68 13.47
C ALA A 52 -38.68 65.09 14.12
N GLU A 53 -38.49 65.28 15.43
CA GLU A 53 -37.37 64.65 16.15
C GLU A 53 -37.56 63.15 16.33
N SER A 54 -38.80 62.65 16.49
CA SER A 54 -39.10 61.21 16.49
C SER A 54 -38.80 60.56 15.14
N GLU A 55 -39.19 61.21 14.03
CA GLU A 55 -38.87 60.77 12.67
C GLU A 55 -37.36 60.74 12.43
N ARG A 56 -36.62 61.75 12.94
CA ARG A 56 -35.15 61.77 12.90
C ARG A 56 -34.52 60.65 13.73
N LEU A 57 -34.99 60.43 14.96
CA LEU A 57 -34.49 59.38 15.85
C LEU A 57 -34.74 57.97 15.28
N LEU A 58 -35.81 57.80 14.52
CA LEU A 58 -36.15 56.55 13.84
C LEU A 58 -35.58 56.45 12.42
N SER A 59 -34.93 57.50 11.90
CA SER A 59 -34.37 57.53 10.55
C SER A 59 -33.19 56.58 10.38
N ASN A 60 -33.00 56.08 9.16
CA ASN A 60 -31.88 55.21 8.82
C ASN A 60 -30.52 55.90 9.08
N GLY A 61 -30.41 57.21 8.81
CA GLY A 61 -29.18 57.97 9.05
C GLY A 61 -28.79 58.04 10.53
N ARG A 62 -29.76 58.18 11.45
CA ARG A 62 -29.46 58.16 12.89
C ARG A 62 -29.12 56.76 13.40
N ARG A 63 -29.75 55.71 12.85
CA ARG A 63 -29.38 54.33 13.15
C ARG A 63 -27.95 54.03 12.72
N ASP A 64 -27.56 54.45 11.52
CA ASP A 64 -26.19 54.31 11.01
C ASP A 64 -25.16 55.05 11.86
N GLU A 65 -25.47 56.26 12.32
CA GLU A 65 -24.60 57.04 13.21
C GLU A 65 -24.38 56.30 14.55
N LEU A 66 -25.44 55.75 15.14
CA LEU A 66 -25.34 54.95 16.37
C LEU A 66 -24.60 53.63 16.14
N THR A 67 -24.86 52.95 15.02
CA THR A 67 -24.12 51.75 14.60
C THR A 67 -22.64 52.07 14.39
N GLY A 68 -22.31 53.24 13.85
CA GLY A 68 -20.93 53.70 13.64
C GLY A 68 -20.09 53.71 14.91
N ILE A 69 -20.68 54.06 16.06
CA ILE A 69 -20.00 54.02 17.37
C ILE A 69 -19.60 52.58 17.71
N TYR A 70 -20.52 51.62 17.57
CA TYR A 70 -20.22 50.21 17.82
C TYR A 70 -19.20 49.65 16.82
N LEU A 71 -19.27 50.09 15.56
CA LEU A 71 -18.33 49.67 14.52
C LEU A 71 -16.90 50.14 14.77
N GLU A 72 -16.71 51.34 15.31
CA GLU A 72 -15.37 51.84 15.67
C GLU A 72 -14.70 50.93 16.71
N PHE A 73 -15.44 50.52 17.75
CA PHE A 73 -14.94 49.52 18.72
C PHE A 73 -14.75 48.16 18.07
N ALA A 74 -15.72 47.69 17.28
CA ALA A 74 -15.66 46.39 16.63
C ALA A 74 -14.46 46.26 15.69
N ASP A 75 -14.24 47.24 14.81
CA ASP A 75 -13.11 47.28 13.88
C ASP A 75 -11.78 47.41 14.63
N ARG A 76 -11.71 48.19 15.72
CA ARG A 76 -10.51 48.27 16.58
C ARG A 76 -10.16 46.92 17.19
N PHE A 77 -11.13 46.20 17.74
CA PHE A 77 -10.90 44.85 18.26
C PHE A 77 -10.58 43.85 17.15
N PHE A 78 -11.20 43.99 15.98
CA PHE A 78 -10.95 43.12 14.82
C PHE A 78 -9.53 43.30 14.25
N GLU A 79 -9.04 44.53 14.17
CA GLU A 79 -7.69 44.83 13.68
C GLU A 79 -6.62 44.60 14.75
N GLY A 80 -6.97 44.77 16.02
CA GLY A 80 -6.09 44.65 17.17
C GLY A 80 -5.42 45.95 17.59
N GLU A 81 -5.21 46.10 18.90
CA GLU A 81 -4.47 47.25 19.46
C GLU A 81 -2.96 47.01 19.41
N PRO A 82 -2.14 48.05 19.16
CA PRO A 82 -0.70 47.94 19.28
C PRO A 82 -0.29 47.72 20.74
N GLU A 83 0.49 46.67 21.00
CA GLU A 83 1.09 46.41 22.30
C GLU A 83 2.00 47.58 22.72
N LYS A 84 2.01 47.96 24.01
CA LYS A 84 2.92 49.01 24.52
C LYS A 84 4.35 48.46 24.59
N GLY A 85 5.07 48.53 23.47
CA GLY A 85 6.47 48.10 23.35
C GLY A 85 7.04 48.31 21.93
N PRO A 86 8.37 48.21 21.73
CA PRO A 86 9.04 48.56 20.47
C PRO A 86 8.78 47.58 19.31
N THR A 87 8.09 46.47 19.54
CA THR A 87 7.60 45.55 18.50
C THR A 87 6.08 45.62 18.42
N THR A 88 5.56 46.51 17.58
CA THR A 88 4.12 46.77 17.41
C THR A 88 3.44 45.64 16.61
N ARG A 89 3.19 44.49 17.25
CA ARG A 89 2.29 43.47 16.71
C ARG A 89 0.88 43.77 17.21
N LYS A 90 -0.05 44.10 16.31
CA LYS A 90 -1.47 44.25 16.65
C LYS A 90 -2.00 42.93 17.20
N GLN A 91 -2.72 42.94 18.32
CA GLN A 91 -3.39 41.77 18.90
C GLN A 91 -4.92 41.89 18.75
N PRO A 92 -5.52 41.22 17.74
CA PRO A 92 -6.97 41.19 17.59
C PRO A 92 -7.69 40.46 18.73
N ASP A 93 -8.85 40.97 19.13
CA ASP A 93 -9.81 40.28 20.00
C ASP A 93 -11.11 40.04 19.22
N TYR A 94 -11.15 38.92 18.50
CA TYR A 94 -12.30 38.56 17.67
C TYR A 94 -13.56 38.23 18.49
N THR A 95 -13.43 37.92 19.79
CA THR A 95 -14.58 37.67 20.67
C THR A 95 -15.29 38.97 21.00
N GLN A 96 -14.52 40.00 21.38
CA GLN A 96 -15.06 41.34 21.61
C GLN A 96 -15.57 41.95 20.30
N ALA A 97 -14.81 41.82 19.20
CA ALA A 97 -15.26 42.30 17.89
C ALA A 97 -16.62 41.70 17.50
N LEU A 98 -16.79 40.38 17.65
CA LEU A 98 -18.05 39.69 17.38
C LEU A 98 -19.21 40.23 18.23
N SER A 99 -18.97 40.48 19.52
CA SER A 99 -19.96 41.08 20.43
C SER A 99 -20.41 42.46 19.94
N PHE A 100 -19.47 43.36 19.64
CA PHE A 100 -19.77 44.70 19.17
C PHE A 100 -20.43 44.72 17.79
N TYR A 101 -20.00 43.87 16.84
CA TYR A 101 -20.70 43.75 15.54
C TYR A 101 -22.13 43.21 15.71
N THR A 102 -22.34 42.27 16.63
CA THR A 102 -23.69 41.74 16.92
C THR A 102 -24.60 42.83 17.50
N GLN A 103 -24.08 43.65 18.42
CA GLN A 103 -24.80 44.82 18.95
C GLN A 103 -25.08 45.88 17.87
N ALA A 104 -24.11 46.13 16.99
CA ALA A 104 -24.25 47.03 15.85
C ALA A 104 -25.40 46.61 14.92
N LEU A 105 -25.59 45.29 14.72
CA LEU A 105 -26.66 44.73 13.91
C LEU A 105 -28.06 44.89 14.54
N GLN A 106 -28.16 44.84 15.88
CA GLN A 106 -29.43 45.03 16.62
C GLN A 106 -30.01 46.44 16.43
N LEU A 107 -29.17 47.43 16.12
CA LEU A 107 -29.59 48.81 15.84
C LEU A 107 -30.27 48.98 14.47
N LYS A 108 -30.40 47.89 13.69
CA LYS A 108 -31.01 47.87 12.35
C LYS A 108 -30.40 48.93 11.42
N PRO A 109 -29.08 48.84 11.17
CA PRO A 109 -28.40 49.77 10.28
C PRO A 109 -28.94 49.69 8.85
N SER A 110 -28.60 50.69 8.06
CA SER A 110 -28.86 50.71 6.63
C SER A 110 -28.21 49.51 5.94
N ARG A 111 -28.74 49.18 4.77
CA ARG A 111 -28.39 47.95 4.07
C ARG A 111 -26.90 47.84 3.74
N SER A 112 -26.27 48.92 3.29
CA SER A 112 -24.83 48.93 2.97
C SER A 112 -23.97 48.63 4.20
N VAL A 113 -24.32 49.23 5.34
CA VAL A 113 -23.62 48.99 6.62
C VAL A 113 -23.88 47.57 7.11
N ARG A 114 -25.13 47.11 7.04
CA ARG A 114 -25.55 45.75 7.41
C ARG A 114 -24.76 44.67 6.66
N GLN A 115 -24.62 44.80 5.34
CA GLN A 115 -23.86 43.84 4.52
C GLN A 115 -22.40 43.72 5.01
N LYS A 116 -21.74 44.83 5.32
CA LYS A 116 -20.36 44.83 5.86
C LYS A 116 -20.29 44.20 7.26
N VAL A 117 -21.24 44.51 8.14
CA VAL A 117 -21.30 43.96 9.51
C VAL A 117 -21.48 42.44 9.48
N GLU A 118 -22.42 41.93 8.68
CA GLU A 118 -22.69 40.48 8.60
C GLU A 118 -21.49 39.71 8.04
N LEU A 119 -20.77 40.27 7.07
CA LEU A 119 -19.52 39.68 6.57
C LEU A 119 -18.43 39.65 7.66
N ARG A 120 -18.28 40.72 8.44
CA ARG A 120 -17.34 40.79 9.57
C ARG A 120 -17.68 39.79 10.66
N ILE A 121 -18.95 39.57 10.98
CA ILE A 121 -19.41 38.55 11.93
C ILE A 121 -18.97 37.16 11.47
N ALA A 122 -19.23 36.81 10.19
CA ALA A 122 -18.80 35.53 9.63
C ALA A 122 -17.28 35.35 9.72
N ARG A 123 -16.52 36.43 9.48
CA ARG A 123 -15.06 36.43 9.60
C ARG A 123 -14.57 36.30 11.04
N CYS A 124 -15.24 36.90 12.02
CA CYS A 124 -14.92 36.71 13.43
C CYS A 124 -15.08 35.24 13.82
N HIS A 125 -16.18 34.58 13.43
CA HIS A 125 -16.35 33.15 13.66
C HIS A 125 -15.22 32.33 13.03
N GLN A 126 -14.79 32.67 11.82
CA GLN A 126 -13.69 31.99 11.15
C GLN A 126 -12.35 32.16 11.89
N GLU A 127 -11.99 33.38 12.27
CA GLU A 127 -10.72 33.67 12.96
C GLU A 127 -10.73 33.16 14.42
N LEU A 128 -11.91 32.96 15.03
CA LEU A 128 -12.11 32.24 16.31
C LEU A 128 -12.06 30.71 16.15
N ASN A 129 -11.80 30.19 14.94
CA ASN A 129 -11.83 28.77 14.60
C ASN A 129 -13.20 28.09 14.87
N GLN A 130 -14.29 28.86 14.86
CA GLN A 130 -15.67 28.39 14.96
C GLN A 130 -16.19 28.05 13.56
N LEU A 131 -15.57 27.04 12.94
CA LEU A 131 -15.70 26.78 11.51
C LEU A 131 -17.14 26.43 11.06
N PRO A 132 -17.94 25.61 11.79
CA PRO A 132 -19.34 25.37 11.41
C PRO A 132 -20.18 26.65 11.37
N GLN A 133 -20.04 27.50 12.40
CA GLN A 133 -20.74 28.78 12.49
C GLN A 133 -20.30 29.74 11.39
N ALA A 134 -19.00 29.78 11.08
CA ALA A 134 -18.48 30.61 9.99
C ALA A 134 -19.04 30.18 8.63
N ILE A 135 -19.02 28.87 8.34
CA ILE A 135 -19.55 28.32 7.08
C ILE A 135 -21.05 28.62 6.93
N GLU A 136 -21.83 28.42 8.00
CA GLU A 136 -23.25 28.74 8.00
C GLU A 136 -23.49 30.25 7.81
N ALA A 137 -22.75 31.10 8.52
CA ALA A 137 -22.84 32.55 8.39
C ALA A 137 -22.53 33.03 6.96
N TYR A 138 -21.46 32.54 6.33
CA TYR A 138 -21.15 32.87 4.94
C TYR A 138 -22.20 32.34 3.95
N ARG A 139 -22.73 31.13 4.15
CA ARG A 139 -23.80 30.56 3.30
C ARG A 139 -25.08 31.40 3.40
N ASN A 140 -25.49 31.77 4.61
CA ASN A 140 -26.65 32.61 4.86
C ASN A 140 -26.45 34.01 4.27
N TYR A 141 -25.26 34.59 4.44
CA TYR A 141 -24.89 35.89 3.86
C TYR A 141 -25.00 35.88 2.32
N LEU A 142 -24.42 34.88 1.66
CA LEU A 142 -24.51 34.75 0.20
C LEU A 142 -25.96 34.49 -0.25
N ALA A 143 -26.71 33.63 0.44
CA ALA A 143 -28.10 33.35 0.11
C ALA A 143 -29.01 34.60 0.24
N ALA A 144 -28.74 35.49 1.19
CA ALA A 144 -29.53 36.69 1.42
C ALA A 144 -29.33 37.77 0.35
N TYR A 145 -28.13 37.88 -0.22
CA TYR A 145 -27.77 39.02 -1.09
C TYR A 145 -27.31 38.64 -2.50
N THR A 146 -27.19 37.36 -2.84
CA THR A 146 -26.75 36.91 -4.17
C THR A 146 -27.82 36.11 -4.92
N GLY A 147 -27.70 36.07 -6.25
CA GLY A 147 -28.58 35.28 -7.12
C GLY A 147 -29.67 36.08 -7.85
N ARG A 148 -30.28 35.44 -8.85
CA ARG A 148 -31.21 36.10 -9.79
C ARG A 148 -32.52 36.57 -9.14
N LYS A 149 -32.94 35.94 -8.04
CA LYS A 149 -34.15 36.29 -7.29
C LYS A 149 -34.00 37.55 -6.43
N VAL A 150 -32.77 38.01 -6.20
CA VAL A 150 -32.48 39.25 -5.48
C VAL A 150 -32.51 40.40 -6.49
N ALA A 151 -33.29 41.45 -6.20
CA ALA A 151 -33.40 42.64 -7.04
C ALA A 151 -32.01 43.24 -7.30
N PRO A 152 -31.72 43.85 -8.46
CA PRO A 152 -30.40 44.40 -8.75
C PRO A 152 -29.93 45.42 -7.70
N ALA A 153 -30.85 46.27 -7.23
CA ALA A 153 -30.60 47.18 -6.13
C ALA A 153 -30.15 46.43 -4.87
N ASP A 154 -30.82 45.30 -4.55
CA ASP A 154 -30.63 44.19 -3.58
C ASP A 154 -29.24 43.54 -3.39
N ARG A 155 -28.44 43.53 -4.45
CA ARG A 155 -27.27 42.64 -4.55
C ARG A 155 -26.05 43.14 -3.77
N LEU A 156 -25.10 42.24 -3.54
CA LEU A 156 -23.79 42.61 -3.01
C LEU A 156 -23.00 43.41 -4.06
N PRO A 157 -22.22 44.41 -3.62
CA PRO A 157 -21.06 44.88 -4.36
C PRO A 157 -20.11 43.72 -4.70
N ALA A 158 -19.49 43.77 -5.89
CA ALA A 158 -18.64 42.69 -6.41
C ALA A 158 -17.47 42.34 -5.48
N ASP A 159 -16.86 43.33 -4.82
CA ASP A 159 -15.77 43.15 -3.85
C ASP A 159 -16.21 42.36 -2.61
N LEU A 160 -17.40 42.64 -2.07
CA LEU A 160 -17.95 41.92 -0.92
C LEU A 160 -18.37 40.49 -1.28
N GLU A 161 -18.91 40.28 -2.49
CA GLU A 161 -19.25 38.94 -2.97
C GLU A 161 -17.98 38.09 -3.15
N VAL A 162 -16.93 38.67 -3.75
CA VAL A 162 -15.63 38.02 -3.97
C VAL A 162 -14.99 37.61 -2.63
N ASP A 163 -14.93 38.51 -1.64
CA ASP A 163 -14.37 38.17 -0.31
C ASP A 163 -15.20 37.07 0.37
N ALA A 164 -16.52 37.20 0.40
CA ALA A 164 -17.40 36.21 1.03
C ALA A 164 -17.24 34.80 0.43
N ARG A 165 -17.23 34.68 -0.90
CA ARG A 165 -17.05 33.39 -1.59
C ARG A 165 -15.66 32.80 -1.36
N PHE A 166 -14.63 33.64 -1.40
CA PHE A 166 -13.26 33.20 -1.13
C PHE A 166 -13.12 32.67 0.31
N GLN A 167 -13.61 33.43 1.30
CA GLN A 167 -13.54 33.03 2.71
C GLN A 167 -14.37 31.79 3.01
N LEU A 168 -15.54 31.62 2.39
CA LEU A 168 -16.34 30.41 2.54
C LEU A 168 -15.54 29.16 2.14
N GLY A 169 -14.87 29.18 0.99
CA GLY A 169 -14.02 28.07 0.55
C GLY A 169 -12.86 27.82 1.52
N ARG A 170 -12.25 28.89 2.07
CA ARG A 170 -11.17 28.77 3.07
C ARG A 170 -11.67 28.14 4.37
N ALA A 171 -12.84 28.54 4.86
CA ALA A 171 -13.46 27.97 6.06
C ALA A 171 -13.85 26.50 5.86
N GLN A 172 -14.40 26.15 4.70
CA GLN A 172 -14.73 24.76 4.35
C GLN A 172 -13.49 23.87 4.29
N LEU A 173 -12.40 24.35 3.66
CA LEU A 173 -11.15 23.58 3.60
C LEU A 173 -10.57 23.37 5.00
N ALA A 174 -10.54 24.42 5.84
CA ALA A 174 -10.10 24.31 7.23
C ALA A 174 -10.97 23.36 8.07
N ALA A 175 -12.26 23.24 7.74
CA ALA A 175 -13.21 22.33 8.40
C ALA A 175 -13.10 20.87 7.93
N GLY A 176 -12.13 20.54 7.08
CA GLY A 176 -11.99 19.18 6.52
C GLY A 176 -13.04 18.86 5.45
N GLN A 177 -13.58 19.86 4.75
CA GLN A 177 -14.56 19.69 3.66
C GLN A 177 -13.96 20.07 2.29
N PRO A 178 -12.93 19.37 1.80
CA PRO A 178 -12.20 19.75 0.58
C PRO A 178 -13.07 19.74 -0.68
N ALA A 179 -13.99 18.78 -0.82
CA ALA A 179 -14.89 18.70 -1.97
C ALA A 179 -15.85 19.91 -2.04
N GLU A 180 -16.39 20.34 -0.90
CA GLU A 180 -17.25 21.53 -0.82
C GLU A 180 -16.46 22.81 -1.07
N ALA A 181 -15.26 22.94 -0.49
CA ALA A 181 -14.37 24.07 -0.74
C ALA A 181 -14.03 24.20 -2.23
N ARG A 182 -13.74 23.06 -2.88
CA ARG A 182 -13.41 22.99 -4.30
C ARG A 182 -14.58 23.47 -5.16
N LYS A 183 -15.78 22.97 -4.89
CA LYS A 183 -17.01 23.43 -5.56
C LYS A 183 -17.19 24.93 -5.39
N THR A 184 -17.07 25.44 -4.16
CA THR A 184 -17.23 26.86 -3.86
C THR A 184 -16.23 27.73 -4.63
N TRP A 185 -14.95 27.34 -4.71
CA TRP A 185 -13.95 28.08 -5.47
C TRP A 185 -14.10 27.91 -6.99
N GLN A 186 -14.49 26.75 -7.51
CA GLN A 186 -14.82 26.57 -8.93
C GLN A 186 -15.98 27.49 -9.37
N ASP A 187 -17.05 27.56 -8.56
CA ASP A 187 -18.18 28.45 -8.80
C ASP A 187 -17.79 29.93 -8.69
N PHE A 188 -16.96 30.26 -7.70
CA PHE A 188 -16.42 31.60 -7.53
C PHE A 188 -15.61 32.05 -8.77
N LEU A 189 -14.67 31.23 -9.24
CA LEU A 189 -13.78 31.55 -10.37
C LEU A 189 -14.53 31.71 -11.70
N THR A 190 -15.75 31.18 -11.81
CA THR A 190 -16.60 31.31 -13.00
C THR A 190 -17.65 32.43 -12.89
N SER A 191 -17.79 33.06 -11.71
CA SER A 191 -18.77 34.13 -11.46
C SER A 191 -18.41 35.47 -12.11
N ASP A 192 -19.42 36.29 -12.41
CA ASP A 192 -19.20 37.63 -12.99
C ASP A 192 -18.48 38.57 -12.00
N ALA A 193 -18.77 38.43 -10.70
CA ALA A 193 -18.09 39.19 -9.64
C ALA A 193 -16.56 38.95 -9.64
N ALA A 194 -16.12 37.72 -9.91
CA ALA A 194 -14.69 37.41 -10.04
C ALA A 194 -14.04 38.07 -11.26
N LYS A 195 -14.78 38.22 -12.37
CA LYS A 195 -14.30 38.91 -13.58
C LYS A 195 -14.19 40.42 -13.39
N GLU A 196 -15.11 41.02 -12.63
CA GLU A 196 -15.21 42.46 -12.43
C GLU A 196 -14.23 43.01 -11.38
N ALA A 197 -14.08 42.35 -10.23
CA ALA A 197 -13.39 42.90 -9.05
C ALA A 197 -12.20 42.05 -8.53
N GLY A 198 -11.90 40.92 -9.17
CA GLY A 198 -11.28 39.78 -8.49
C GLY A 198 -9.75 39.64 -8.50
N GLY A 199 -8.92 40.58 -8.98
CA GLY A 199 -7.51 40.32 -9.29
C GLY A 199 -6.70 39.47 -8.28
N LYS A 200 -6.55 39.94 -7.03
CA LYS A 200 -5.73 39.26 -6.00
C LYS A 200 -6.41 38.01 -5.44
N LEU A 201 -7.70 38.09 -5.10
CA LEU A 201 -8.44 36.97 -4.49
C LEU A 201 -8.74 35.85 -5.48
N VAL A 202 -8.87 36.15 -6.78
CA VAL A 202 -8.98 35.14 -7.85
C VAL A 202 -7.67 34.37 -8.00
N ALA A 203 -6.53 35.06 -7.98
CA ALA A 203 -5.22 34.41 -7.99
C ALA A 203 -5.06 33.50 -6.76
N GLU A 204 -5.38 33.99 -5.57
CA GLU A 204 -5.29 33.19 -4.34
C GLU A 204 -6.28 32.00 -4.33
N ALA A 205 -7.52 32.18 -4.78
CA ALA A 205 -8.49 31.09 -4.91
C ALA A 205 -8.02 30.01 -5.90
N THR A 206 -7.44 30.41 -7.03
CA THR A 206 -6.89 29.49 -8.03
C THR A 206 -5.74 28.66 -7.44
N TYR A 207 -4.86 29.28 -6.67
CA TYR A 207 -3.79 28.59 -5.93
C TYR A 207 -4.33 27.66 -4.84
N ARG A 208 -5.29 28.12 -4.04
CA ARG A 208 -5.91 27.35 -2.94
C ARG A 208 -6.77 26.19 -3.46
N LEU A 209 -7.29 26.27 -4.68
CA LEU A 209 -8.03 25.17 -5.32
C LEU A 209 -7.17 23.89 -5.37
N ALA A 210 -5.87 24.00 -5.64
CA ALA A 210 -4.97 22.86 -5.62
C ALA A 210 -4.86 22.17 -4.24
N HIS A 211 -4.96 22.94 -3.15
CA HIS A 211 -4.87 22.42 -1.80
C HIS A 211 -6.09 21.57 -1.41
N THR A 212 -7.20 21.71 -2.13
CA THR A 212 -8.35 20.81 -1.95
C THR A 212 -8.04 19.38 -2.39
N TYR A 213 -6.93 19.13 -3.10
CA TYR A 213 -6.41 17.80 -3.41
C TYR A 213 -5.35 17.32 -2.39
N GLY A 214 -5.13 18.05 -1.29
CA GLY A 214 -4.17 17.66 -0.25
C GLY A 214 -2.71 18.04 -0.53
N VAL A 215 -2.43 18.82 -1.56
CA VAL A 215 -1.10 19.39 -1.82
C VAL A 215 -0.59 20.15 -0.58
N PRO A 216 0.69 20.01 -0.18
CA PRO A 216 1.77 19.29 -0.88
C PRO A 216 1.91 17.80 -0.54
N ALA A 217 0.98 17.20 0.21
CA ALA A 217 0.99 15.78 0.56
C ALA A 217 -0.32 15.08 0.11
N PRO A 218 -0.59 15.04 -1.21
CA PRO A 218 -1.84 14.50 -1.73
C PRO A 218 -2.00 13.02 -1.35
N PRO A 219 -3.19 12.56 -0.93
CA PRO A 219 -3.37 11.22 -0.37
C PRO A 219 -3.31 10.10 -1.43
N THR A 220 -3.61 10.40 -2.68
CA THR A 220 -3.60 9.43 -3.78
C THR A 220 -2.83 9.95 -4.99
N VAL A 221 -2.45 9.05 -5.90
CA VAL A 221 -1.84 9.43 -7.19
C VAL A 221 -2.78 10.31 -8.02
N GLY A 222 -4.09 10.04 -7.99
CA GLY A 222 -5.06 10.87 -8.70
C GLY A 222 -5.16 12.29 -8.13
N ASP A 223 -5.09 12.42 -6.80
CA ASP A 223 -5.05 13.73 -6.14
C ASP A 223 -3.74 14.46 -6.39
N LEU A 224 -2.61 13.75 -6.46
CA LEU A 224 -1.32 14.31 -6.88
C LEU A 224 -1.42 14.94 -8.26
N GLU A 225 -1.96 14.18 -9.21
CA GLU A 225 -2.10 14.60 -10.60
C GLU A 225 -2.99 15.83 -10.75
N LEU A 226 -4.17 15.81 -10.11
CA LEU A 226 -5.13 16.91 -10.18
C LEU A 226 -4.63 18.15 -9.42
N GLY A 227 -3.99 17.96 -8.26
CA GLY A 227 -3.39 19.03 -7.47
C GLY A 227 -2.23 19.72 -8.20
N VAL A 228 -1.33 18.94 -8.81
CA VAL A 228 -0.24 19.47 -9.64
C VAL A 228 -0.79 20.19 -10.86
N ALA A 229 -1.77 19.62 -11.58
CA ALA A 229 -2.39 20.28 -12.72
C ALA A 229 -3.04 21.62 -12.33
N ALA A 230 -3.65 21.70 -11.13
CA ALA A 230 -4.21 22.94 -10.61
C ALA A 230 -3.13 23.99 -10.29
N LEU A 231 -2.01 23.60 -9.67
CA LEU A 231 -0.88 24.51 -9.43
C LEU A 231 -0.21 24.98 -10.73
N GLU A 232 -0.03 24.09 -11.72
CA GLU A 232 0.51 24.45 -13.02
C GLU A 232 -0.40 25.45 -13.75
N LYS A 233 -1.72 25.25 -13.68
CA LYS A 233 -2.72 26.21 -14.19
C LYS A 233 -2.58 27.57 -13.49
N PHE A 234 -2.39 27.59 -12.16
CA PHE A 234 -2.14 28.83 -11.42
C PHE A 234 -0.86 29.53 -11.87
N VAL A 235 0.28 28.84 -11.92
CA VAL A 235 1.57 29.42 -12.32
C VAL A 235 1.53 29.94 -13.75
N LYS A 236 0.84 29.24 -14.66
CA LYS A 236 0.64 29.70 -16.04
C LYS A 236 -0.23 30.96 -16.12
N ALA A 237 -1.29 31.05 -15.33
CA ALA A 237 -2.20 32.19 -15.33
C ALA A 237 -1.63 33.42 -14.60
N PHE A 238 -0.84 33.20 -13.54
CA PHE A 238 -0.33 34.25 -12.65
C PHE A 238 1.19 34.12 -12.40
N PRO A 239 2.04 34.14 -13.45
CA PRO A 239 3.46 33.81 -13.34
C PRO A 239 4.27 34.77 -12.45
N LYS A 240 3.81 36.02 -12.30
CA LYS A 240 4.44 37.09 -11.50
C LYS A 240 3.82 37.27 -10.10
N HIS A 241 2.89 36.41 -9.71
CA HIS A 241 2.23 36.52 -8.41
C HIS A 241 3.18 36.11 -7.27
N GLU A 242 3.01 36.69 -6.08
CA GLU A 242 3.87 36.42 -4.89
C GLU A 242 3.86 34.95 -4.44
N LEU A 243 2.83 34.20 -4.85
CA LEU A 243 2.66 32.77 -4.55
C LEU A 243 3.17 31.85 -5.67
N ALA A 244 3.57 32.37 -6.84
CA ALA A 244 4.03 31.51 -7.95
C ALA A 244 5.29 30.68 -7.59
N PRO A 245 6.31 31.22 -6.90
CA PRO A 245 7.44 30.40 -6.43
C PRO A 245 7.02 29.33 -5.41
N GLN A 246 6.04 29.64 -4.54
CA GLN A 246 5.50 28.68 -3.58
C GLN A 246 4.75 27.55 -4.29
N ALA A 247 3.94 27.86 -5.30
CA ALA A 247 3.23 26.88 -6.11
C ALA A 247 4.18 25.94 -6.85
N GLU A 248 5.22 26.45 -7.51
CA GLU A 248 6.20 25.58 -8.17
C GLU A 248 6.95 24.69 -7.18
N PHE A 249 7.22 25.20 -5.96
CA PHE A 249 7.86 24.39 -4.91
C PHE A 249 6.93 23.29 -4.39
N GLU A 250 5.64 23.59 -4.20
CA GLU A 250 4.63 22.61 -3.79
C GLU A 250 4.39 21.51 -4.84
N ILE A 251 4.53 21.82 -6.14
CA ILE A 251 4.53 20.79 -7.20
C ILE A 251 5.66 19.79 -6.95
N ALA A 252 6.88 20.28 -6.73
CA ALA A 252 8.04 19.43 -6.46
C ALA A 252 7.87 18.63 -5.16
N GLN A 253 7.37 19.25 -4.09
CA GLN A 253 7.10 18.56 -2.83
C GLN A 253 6.07 17.44 -3.01
N SER A 254 5.01 17.69 -3.78
CA SER A 254 3.97 16.69 -4.05
C SER A 254 4.53 15.48 -4.77
N TYR A 255 5.39 15.68 -5.77
CA TYR A 255 6.10 14.58 -6.43
C TYR A 255 7.03 13.83 -5.48
N SER A 256 7.77 14.55 -4.64
CA SER A 256 8.72 13.96 -3.68
C SER A 256 8.03 13.06 -2.65
N GLN A 257 6.87 13.48 -2.12
CA GLN A 257 6.07 12.68 -1.18
C GLN A 257 5.58 11.35 -1.77
N HIS A 258 5.38 11.29 -3.09
CA HIS A 258 5.01 10.07 -3.82
C HIS A 258 6.22 9.31 -4.38
N GLY A 259 7.45 9.67 -3.97
CA GLY A 259 8.68 9.05 -4.44
C GLY A 259 9.00 9.30 -5.91
N ARG A 260 8.35 10.29 -6.56
CA ARG A 260 8.53 10.61 -7.97
C ARG A 260 9.73 11.54 -8.19
N PHE A 261 10.93 11.02 -7.93
CA PHE A 261 12.14 11.83 -7.83
C PHE A 261 12.58 12.45 -9.17
N GLU A 262 12.35 11.80 -10.31
CA GLU A 262 12.65 12.40 -11.62
C GLU A 262 11.76 13.62 -11.92
N GLN A 263 10.45 13.53 -11.62
CA GLN A 263 9.52 14.66 -11.75
C GLN A 263 9.83 15.77 -10.73
N THR A 264 10.24 15.40 -9.52
CA THR A 264 10.70 16.33 -8.48
C THR A 264 11.90 17.14 -8.97
N VAL A 265 12.94 16.46 -9.48
CA VAL A 265 14.14 17.12 -10.02
C VAL A 265 13.79 18.07 -11.17
N ALA A 266 12.93 17.65 -12.09
CA ALA A 266 12.49 18.50 -13.20
C ALA A 266 11.78 19.77 -12.71
N ALA A 267 10.86 19.65 -11.75
CA ALA A 267 10.13 20.77 -11.19
C ALA A 267 11.04 21.74 -10.41
N LEU A 268 11.97 21.22 -9.60
CA LEU A 268 12.92 22.05 -8.84
C LEU A 268 13.90 22.80 -9.74
N LYS A 269 14.42 22.14 -10.78
CA LYS A 269 15.29 22.81 -11.77
C LYS A 269 14.58 23.97 -12.44
N LYS A 270 13.31 23.79 -12.82
CA LYS A 270 12.50 24.85 -13.42
C LYS A 270 12.34 26.05 -12.48
N LEU A 271 12.02 25.79 -11.21
CA LEU A 271 11.90 26.83 -10.18
C LEU A 271 13.20 27.59 -9.98
N ILE A 272 14.31 26.88 -9.81
CA ILE A 272 15.64 27.45 -9.55
C ILE A 272 16.15 28.26 -10.73
N ALA A 273 15.90 27.80 -11.96
CA ALA A 273 16.35 28.47 -13.18
C ALA A 273 15.55 29.74 -13.51
N ASN A 274 14.42 30.00 -12.83
CA ASN A 274 13.59 31.17 -13.11
C ASN A 274 14.20 32.44 -12.48
N PRO A 275 14.65 33.42 -13.29
CA PRO A 275 15.31 34.62 -12.77
C PRO A 275 14.37 35.50 -11.91
N ASP A 276 13.07 35.48 -12.16
CA ASP A 276 12.08 36.22 -11.38
C ASP A 276 12.00 35.71 -9.93
N TYR A 277 12.45 34.47 -9.68
CA TYR A 277 12.36 33.82 -8.38
C TYR A 277 13.67 33.92 -7.57
N ALA A 278 14.72 34.56 -8.08
CA ALA A 278 16.04 34.56 -7.46
C ALA A 278 16.07 35.01 -5.98
N LYS A 279 15.12 35.87 -5.56
CA LYS A 279 14.98 36.35 -4.17
C LYS A 279 13.87 35.66 -3.37
N ALA A 280 13.18 34.68 -3.96
CA ALA A 280 12.09 33.97 -3.30
C ALA A 280 12.63 33.05 -2.21
N LYS A 281 11.96 33.02 -1.05
CA LYS A 281 12.34 32.20 0.12
C LYS A 281 12.37 30.69 -0.17
N GLN A 282 11.75 30.25 -1.26
CA GLN A 282 11.69 28.86 -1.69
C GLN A 282 12.93 28.40 -2.43
N VAL A 283 13.74 29.30 -3.00
CA VAL A 283 14.92 28.90 -3.81
C VAL A 283 15.97 28.14 -2.98
N PRO A 284 16.37 28.58 -1.77
CA PRO A 284 17.29 27.79 -0.93
C PRO A 284 16.71 26.42 -0.58
N ALA A 285 15.43 26.37 -0.20
CA ALA A 285 14.75 25.11 0.10
C ALA A 285 14.70 24.18 -1.13
N ALA A 286 14.49 24.73 -2.32
CA ALA A 286 14.48 23.99 -3.58
C ALA A 286 15.83 23.35 -3.89
N TRP A 287 16.95 24.05 -3.66
CA TRP A 287 18.28 23.45 -3.80
C TRP A 287 18.51 22.31 -2.82
N ASN A 288 18.05 22.44 -1.57
CA ASN A 288 18.19 21.38 -0.58
C ASN A 288 17.41 20.12 -1.00
N VAL A 289 16.15 20.28 -1.39
CA VAL A 289 15.30 19.16 -1.86
C VAL A 289 15.84 18.59 -3.17
N LEU A 290 16.47 19.38 -4.03
CA LEU A 290 17.11 18.91 -5.26
C LEU A 290 18.26 17.97 -4.95
N GLY A 291 19.14 18.35 -4.00
CA GLY A 291 20.22 17.47 -3.53
C GLY A 291 19.68 16.17 -2.92
N GLN A 292 18.65 16.25 -2.07
CA GLN A 292 17.99 15.07 -1.48
C GLN A 292 17.40 14.15 -2.55
N SER A 293 16.78 14.72 -3.59
CA SER A 293 16.17 13.97 -4.69
C SER A 293 17.21 13.25 -5.53
N TYR A 294 18.37 13.87 -5.77
CA TYR A 294 19.49 13.19 -6.44
C TYR A 294 20.10 12.09 -5.59
N ALA A 295 20.25 12.32 -4.28
CA ALA A 295 20.78 11.31 -3.37
C ALA A 295 19.85 10.08 -3.28
N ALA A 296 18.52 10.27 -3.27
CA ALA A 296 17.54 9.18 -3.35
C ALA A 296 17.67 8.37 -4.65
N GLN A 297 18.07 9.01 -5.75
CA GLN A 297 18.35 8.36 -7.04
C GLN A 297 19.76 7.72 -7.12
N LYS A 298 20.55 7.76 -6.03
CA LYS A 298 21.98 7.41 -5.99
C LYS A 298 22.86 8.21 -6.98
N LYS A 299 22.42 9.41 -7.36
CA LYS A 299 23.17 10.40 -8.16
C LYS A 299 23.97 11.30 -7.21
N PHE A 300 24.92 10.70 -6.49
CA PHE A 300 25.60 11.33 -5.34
C PHE A 300 26.40 12.58 -5.71
N THR A 301 27.08 12.57 -6.86
CA THR A 301 27.85 13.72 -7.34
C THR A 301 26.95 14.93 -7.60
N GLU A 302 25.80 14.71 -8.26
CA GLU A 302 24.81 15.75 -8.52
C GLU A 302 24.14 16.26 -7.24
N ALA A 303 23.94 15.37 -6.26
CA ALA A 303 23.42 15.73 -4.95
C ALA A 303 24.36 16.69 -4.21
N ILE A 304 25.64 16.33 -4.12
CA ILE A 304 26.69 17.13 -3.49
C ILE A 304 26.85 18.47 -4.20
N ALA A 305 26.84 18.49 -5.54
CA ALA A 305 26.90 19.73 -6.32
C ALA A 305 25.72 20.66 -6.02
N ALA A 306 24.49 20.14 -5.94
CA ALA A 306 23.30 20.94 -5.63
C ALA A 306 23.36 21.55 -4.21
N TRP A 307 23.91 20.82 -3.24
CA TRP A 307 24.09 21.34 -1.89
C TRP A 307 25.25 22.35 -1.79
N HIS A 308 26.33 22.17 -2.53
CA HIS A 308 27.38 23.19 -2.61
C HIS A 308 26.87 24.52 -3.17
N GLU A 309 26.07 24.46 -4.24
CA GLU A 309 25.39 25.64 -4.81
C GLU A 309 24.52 26.36 -3.77
N LEU A 310 23.80 25.62 -2.91
CA LEU A 310 23.04 26.18 -1.80
C LEU A 310 23.95 26.91 -0.82
N LEU A 311 25.02 26.25 -0.36
CA LEU A 311 25.92 26.77 0.67
C LEU A 311 26.69 28.00 0.21
N GLU A 312 27.03 28.07 -1.08
CA GLU A 312 27.73 29.20 -1.71
C GLU A 312 26.80 30.40 -1.92
N LYS A 313 25.61 30.16 -2.48
CA LYS A 313 24.66 31.24 -2.81
C LYS A 313 23.87 31.75 -1.60
N PHE A 314 23.68 30.92 -0.58
CA PHE A 314 22.87 31.23 0.60
C PHE A 314 23.60 30.92 1.92
N PRO A 315 24.71 31.62 2.22
CA PRO A 315 25.55 31.32 3.40
C PRO A 315 24.88 31.60 4.75
N THR A 316 23.77 32.35 4.77
CA THR A 316 23.01 32.69 5.99
C THR A 316 21.73 31.86 6.15
N ASP A 317 21.48 30.88 5.28
CA ASP A 317 20.30 30.02 5.37
C ASP A 317 20.32 29.15 6.63
N PRO A 318 19.20 28.98 7.36
CA PRO A 318 19.16 28.17 8.57
C PRO A 318 19.56 26.70 8.38
N SER A 319 19.43 26.17 7.16
CA SER A 319 19.78 24.78 6.84
C SER A 319 21.27 24.58 6.57
N TRP A 320 22.09 25.64 6.51
CA TRP A 320 23.50 25.58 6.10
C TRP A 320 24.30 24.52 6.85
N SER A 321 24.22 24.48 8.19
CA SER A 321 24.94 23.51 9.02
C SER A 321 24.44 22.07 8.84
N ALA A 322 23.13 21.90 8.65
CA ALA A 322 22.53 20.61 8.37
C ALA A 322 22.94 20.08 6.99
N VAL A 323 22.94 20.94 5.97
CA VAL A 323 23.34 20.62 4.59
C VAL A 323 24.82 20.21 4.52
N GLN A 324 25.71 20.91 5.23
CA GLN A 324 27.11 20.48 5.36
C GLN A 324 27.22 19.05 5.87
N ARG A 325 26.52 18.72 6.95
CA ARG A 325 26.51 17.35 7.50
C ARG A 325 25.98 16.33 6.48
N VAL A 326 24.93 16.67 5.74
CA VAL A 326 24.36 15.80 4.71
C VAL A 326 25.34 15.57 3.55
N ILE A 327 26.15 16.56 3.16
CA ILE A 327 27.24 16.37 2.18
C ILE A 327 28.24 15.34 2.70
N VAL A 328 28.71 15.49 3.94
CA VAL A 328 29.64 14.53 4.56
C VAL A 328 29.03 13.12 4.57
N ASP A 329 27.76 12.99 4.97
CA ASP A 329 27.04 11.71 4.99
C ASP A 329 26.89 11.09 3.59
N THR A 330 26.72 11.92 2.56
CA THR A 330 26.60 11.49 1.17
C THR A 330 27.94 11.06 0.58
N GLU A 331 29.03 11.76 0.89
CA GLU A 331 30.39 11.36 0.52
C GLU A 331 30.74 9.98 1.12
N TYR A 332 30.35 9.74 2.37
CA TYR A 332 30.46 8.41 2.99
C TYR A 332 29.60 7.35 2.29
N ALA A 333 28.33 7.66 2.00
CA ALA A 333 27.40 6.73 1.35
C ALA A 333 27.83 6.35 -0.07
N MET A 334 28.50 7.25 -0.78
CA MET A 334 29.05 6.98 -2.11
C MET A 334 30.10 5.87 -2.09
N ALA A 335 30.98 5.85 -1.09
CA ALA A 335 31.96 4.77 -0.89
C ALA A 335 31.30 3.46 -0.46
N GLU A 336 30.28 3.53 0.41
CA GLU A 336 29.50 2.36 0.82
C GLU A 336 28.77 1.71 -0.37
N GLU A 337 28.24 2.50 -1.30
CA GLU A 337 27.63 1.98 -2.54
C GLU A 337 28.65 1.18 -3.37
N GLU A 338 29.87 1.70 -3.57
CA GLU A 338 30.92 0.97 -4.29
C GLU A 338 31.33 -0.31 -3.54
N ARG A 339 31.35 -0.29 -2.20
CA ARG A 339 31.59 -1.49 -1.38
C ARG A 339 30.49 -2.53 -1.58
N THR A 340 29.22 -2.12 -1.60
CA THR A 340 28.09 -3.06 -1.82
C THR A 340 28.07 -3.65 -3.22
N ARG A 341 28.70 -2.98 -4.20
CA ARG A 341 28.95 -3.49 -5.55
C ARG A 341 30.24 -4.31 -5.65
N GLU A 342 30.90 -4.58 -4.52
CA GLU A 342 32.20 -5.25 -4.41
C GLU A 342 33.35 -4.56 -5.18
N ASN A 343 33.18 -3.27 -5.50
CA ASN A 343 34.25 -2.45 -6.08
C ASN A 343 35.14 -1.87 -4.97
N TYR A 344 35.82 -2.75 -4.25
CA TYR A 344 36.57 -2.40 -3.04
C TYR A 344 37.68 -1.39 -3.27
N ALA A 345 38.33 -1.41 -4.44
CA ALA A 345 39.36 -0.42 -4.79
C ALA A 345 38.78 1.01 -4.87
N ALA A 346 37.61 1.17 -5.50
CA ALA A 346 36.93 2.47 -5.57
C ALA A 346 36.41 2.89 -4.19
N ALA A 347 35.79 1.97 -3.45
CA ALA A 347 35.29 2.23 -2.09
C ALA A 347 36.42 2.71 -1.15
N ARG A 348 37.57 2.01 -1.16
CA ARG A 348 38.75 2.39 -0.38
C ARG A 348 39.23 3.78 -0.73
N LYS A 349 39.42 4.09 -2.02
CA LYS A 349 39.88 5.41 -2.48
C LYS A 349 38.95 6.54 -2.03
N LEU A 350 37.63 6.33 -2.12
CA LEU A 350 36.63 7.30 -1.70
C LEU A 350 36.69 7.53 -0.19
N TRP A 351 36.79 6.47 0.60
CA TRP A 351 36.92 6.59 2.06
C TRP A 351 38.27 7.12 2.53
N GLU A 352 39.38 6.86 1.84
CA GLU A 352 40.67 7.50 2.13
C GLU A 352 40.56 9.01 1.91
N THR A 353 39.93 9.43 0.81
CA THR A 353 39.65 10.85 0.53
C THR A 353 38.77 11.44 1.63
N PHE A 354 37.72 10.73 2.04
CA PHE A 354 36.83 11.12 3.14
C PHE A 354 37.59 11.29 4.46
N LEU A 355 38.43 10.32 4.86
CA LEU A 355 39.21 10.38 6.10
C LEU A 355 40.26 11.49 6.09
N ASN A 356 40.84 11.80 4.92
CA ASN A 356 41.76 12.93 4.76
C ASN A 356 41.03 14.28 4.93
N LYS A 357 39.79 14.37 4.43
CA LYS A 357 38.96 15.58 4.53
C LYS A 357 38.34 15.75 5.92
N TYR A 358 37.95 14.66 6.59
CA TYR A 358 37.29 14.65 7.90
C TYR A 358 37.98 13.70 8.89
N PRO A 359 39.22 14.01 9.33
CA PRO A 359 40.01 13.12 10.19
C PRO A 359 39.42 12.88 11.58
N LEU A 360 38.48 13.73 12.03
CA LEU A 360 37.80 13.64 13.33
C LEU A 360 36.36 13.11 13.23
N ASP A 361 35.92 12.65 12.05
CA ASP A 361 34.59 12.07 11.90
C ASP A 361 34.45 10.79 12.75
N GLY A 362 33.35 10.66 13.48
CA GLY A 362 33.12 9.52 14.38
C GLY A 362 33.09 8.15 13.67
N ARG A 363 32.92 8.13 12.34
CA ARG A 363 32.98 6.90 11.53
C ARG A 363 34.40 6.45 11.20
N ALA A 364 35.43 7.22 11.58
CA ALA A 364 36.79 6.93 11.15
C ALA A 364 37.30 5.55 11.59
N ALA A 365 36.99 5.14 12.83
CA ALA A 365 37.34 3.81 13.33
C ALA A 365 36.61 2.70 12.54
N TYR A 366 35.34 2.92 12.21
CA TYR A 366 34.54 1.97 11.42
C TYR A 366 35.03 1.83 9.98
N ILE A 367 35.43 2.94 9.33
CA ILE A 367 36.02 2.91 7.99
C ILE A 367 37.32 2.09 7.97
N LEU A 368 38.19 2.28 8.97
CA LEU A 368 39.43 1.48 9.06
C LEU A 368 39.16 0.01 9.34
N LEU A 369 38.10 -0.32 10.09
CA LEU A 369 37.66 -1.71 10.24
C LEU A 369 37.26 -2.31 8.89
N LEU A 370 36.51 -1.55 8.09
CA LEU A 370 36.05 -1.95 6.76
C LEU A 370 37.20 -2.11 5.77
N PHE A 371 38.29 -1.34 5.86
CA PHE A 371 39.47 -1.54 5.01
C PHE A 371 40.03 -2.97 5.15
N GLY A 372 40.26 -3.42 6.38
CA GLY A 372 40.71 -4.79 6.59
C GLY A 372 39.62 -5.82 6.25
N GLN A 373 38.33 -5.51 6.46
CA GLN A 373 37.23 -6.41 6.09
C GLN A 373 37.12 -6.63 4.58
N MET A 374 37.23 -5.57 3.77
CA MET A 374 37.20 -5.68 2.31
C MET A 374 38.36 -6.51 1.77
N GLU A 375 39.56 -6.32 2.32
CA GLU A 375 40.74 -7.13 1.96
C GLU A 375 40.56 -8.59 2.39
N PHE A 376 39.98 -8.83 3.57
CA PHE A 376 39.66 -10.18 4.04
C PHE A 376 38.61 -10.86 3.14
N ASP A 377 37.54 -10.15 2.76
CA ASP A 377 36.48 -10.71 1.92
C ASP A 377 37.02 -11.07 0.52
N GLU A 378 37.87 -10.21 -0.04
CA GLU A 378 38.58 -10.48 -1.29
C GLU A 378 39.58 -11.64 -1.15
N ALA A 379 40.32 -11.72 -0.03
CA ALA A 379 41.23 -12.83 0.26
C ALA A 379 40.47 -14.16 0.34
N ALA A 380 39.35 -14.21 1.07
CA ALA A 380 38.51 -15.38 1.19
C ALA A 380 37.91 -15.80 -0.17
N ARG A 381 37.61 -14.82 -1.05
CA ARG A 381 37.18 -15.07 -2.41
C ARG A 381 38.28 -15.75 -3.24
N LEU A 382 39.51 -15.21 -3.21
CA LEU A 382 40.67 -15.79 -3.91
C LEU A 382 41.03 -17.17 -3.35
N GLU A 383 40.94 -17.37 -2.04
CA GLU A 383 41.18 -18.66 -1.39
C GLU A 383 40.18 -19.72 -1.85
N THR A 384 38.92 -19.34 -2.05
CA THR A 384 37.84 -20.26 -2.44
C THR A 384 37.61 -20.38 -3.95
N GLY A 385 38.25 -19.54 -4.77
CA GLY A 385 38.04 -19.48 -6.22
C GLY A 385 36.62 -19.05 -6.60
N LYS A 386 35.95 -18.29 -5.73
CA LYS A 386 34.63 -17.73 -6.03
C LYS A 386 34.76 -16.56 -7.02
N PRO A 387 33.89 -16.45 -8.04
CA PRO A 387 33.87 -15.28 -8.91
C PRO A 387 33.44 -14.02 -8.14
N ALA A 388 33.84 -12.86 -8.64
CA ALA A 388 33.39 -11.55 -8.14
C ALA A 388 31.87 -11.39 -8.29
N ALA A 389 31.22 -10.59 -7.44
CA ALA A 389 29.83 -10.22 -7.69
C ALA A 389 29.68 -9.55 -9.06
N GLY A 390 28.77 -10.09 -9.88
CA GLY A 390 28.50 -9.61 -11.24
C GLY A 390 29.40 -10.19 -12.34
N ALA A 391 30.40 -11.02 -12.00
CA ALA A 391 31.08 -11.86 -12.98
C ALA A 391 30.19 -13.06 -13.35
N ASP A 392 30.37 -13.60 -14.56
CA ASP A 392 29.62 -14.77 -15.02
C ASP A 392 29.88 -15.93 -14.04
N PRO A 393 28.85 -16.53 -13.41
CA PRO A 393 29.04 -17.68 -12.52
C PRO A 393 29.67 -18.89 -13.20
N ALA A 394 29.63 -18.97 -14.53
CA ALA A 394 30.33 -19.98 -15.32
C ALA A 394 31.84 -19.73 -15.40
N GLU A 395 32.30 -18.51 -15.11
CA GLU A 395 33.71 -18.14 -15.03
C GLU A 395 34.29 -18.62 -13.69
N LYS A 396 34.85 -19.84 -13.69
CA LYS A 396 35.60 -20.35 -12.54
C LYS A 396 36.89 -19.55 -12.37
N ALA A 397 36.90 -18.60 -11.44
CA ALA A 397 38.14 -18.02 -10.96
C ALA A 397 39.00 -19.15 -10.35
N LYS A 398 40.23 -19.30 -10.82
CA LYS A 398 41.16 -20.27 -10.20
C LYS A 398 41.47 -19.77 -8.79
N PRO A 399 41.43 -20.65 -7.76
CA PRO A 399 41.93 -20.28 -6.45
C PRO A 399 43.36 -19.75 -6.55
N ASP A 400 43.64 -18.64 -5.87
CA ASP A 400 44.97 -18.04 -5.77
C ASP A 400 45.36 -17.96 -4.28
N PRO A 401 45.88 -19.05 -3.70
CA PRO A 401 46.26 -19.09 -2.29
C PRO A 401 47.37 -18.09 -1.94
N GLU A 402 48.30 -17.81 -2.86
CA GLU A 402 49.37 -16.83 -2.63
C GLU A 402 48.82 -15.40 -2.61
N GLY A 403 47.92 -15.07 -3.54
CA GLY A 403 47.19 -13.80 -3.53
C GLY A 403 46.34 -13.62 -2.28
N ALA A 404 45.61 -14.67 -1.86
CA ALA A 404 44.81 -14.68 -0.64
C ALA A 404 45.68 -14.43 0.61
N GLN A 405 46.82 -15.12 0.75
CA GLN A 405 47.74 -14.92 1.87
C GLN A 405 48.26 -13.48 1.95
N LYS A 406 48.58 -12.85 0.81
CA LYS A 406 49.01 -11.44 0.77
C LYS A 406 47.90 -10.50 1.25
N LEU A 407 46.66 -10.74 0.83
CA LEU A 407 45.51 -9.91 1.24
C LEU A 407 45.11 -10.14 2.70
N PHE A 408 45.20 -11.37 3.23
CA PHE A 408 45.01 -11.60 4.66
C PHE A 408 46.06 -10.87 5.51
N ALA A 409 47.31 -10.83 5.05
CA ALA A 409 48.36 -10.05 5.70
C ALA A 409 48.08 -8.53 5.63
N ALA A 410 47.59 -8.04 4.49
CA ALA A 410 47.16 -6.64 4.35
C ALA A 410 46.00 -6.30 5.29
N ALA A 411 44.98 -7.18 5.38
CA ALA A 411 43.83 -7.00 6.25
C ALA A 411 44.25 -6.90 7.72
N ILE A 412 45.17 -7.78 8.15
CA ILE A 412 45.77 -7.72 9.49
C ILE A 412 46.49 -6.38 9.70
N ALA A 413 47.26 -5.89 8.73
CA ALA A 413 47.97 -4.63 8.85
C ALA A 413 47.02 -3.43 9.03
N ASP A 414 45.89 -3.41 8.31
CA ASP A 414 44.89 -2.35 8.45
C ASP A 414 44.12 -2.44 9.78
N TRP A 415 43.77 -3.64 10.25
CA TRP A 415 43.20 -3.80 11.59
C TRP A 415 44.20 -3.46 12.70
N GLN A 416 45.49 -3.74 12.54
CA GLN A 416 46.53 -3.33 13.48
C GLN A 416 46.64 -1.80 13.54
N ARG A 417 46.54 -1.12 12.38
CA ARG A 417 46.48 0.33 12.30
C ARG A 417 45.25 0.88 13.02
N LEU A 418 44.08 0.25 12.88
CA LEU A 418 42.86 0.59 13.63
C LEU A 418 43.07 0.46 15.14
N VAL A 419 43.55 -0.69 15.62
CA VAL A 419 43.78 -0.95 17.05
C VAL A 419 44.78 0.04 17.65
N SER A 420 45.84 0.39 16.91
CA SER A 420 46.85 1.36 17.32
C SER A 420 46.31 2.79 17.36
N LYS A 421 45.52 3.20 16.36
CA LYS A 421 45.03 4.58 16.22
C LYS A 421 43.81 4.89 17.09
N TYR A 422 42.94 3.90 17.34
CA TYR A 422 41.70 4.05 18.09
C TYR A 422 41.55 3.00 19.20
N PRO A 423 42.51 2.88 20.12
CA PRO A 423 42.46 1.89 21.20
C PRO A 423 41.22 2.09 22.07
N GLY A 424 40.65 0.98 22.57
CA GLY A 424 39.47 0.98 23.45
C GLY A 424 38.11 1.18 22.76
N THR A 425 38.08 1.42 21.44
CA THR A 425 36.81 1.48 20.66
C THR A 425 36.22 0.08 20.41
N GLU A 426 34.91 -0.01 20.13
CA GLU A 426 34.27 -1.28 19.75
C GLU A 426 34.87 -1.83 18.45
N GLU A 427 35.15 -0.94 17.49
CA GLU A 427 35.76 -1.27 16.22
C GLU A 427 37.18 -1.82 16.40
N ALA A 428 37.98 -1.23 17.29
CA ALA A 428 39.30 -1.78 17.63
C ALA A 428 39.21 -3.14 18.32
N SER A 429 38.23 -3.34 19.22
CA SER A 429 37.94 -4.65 19.82
C SER A 429 37.64 -5.71 18.76
N GLN A 430 36.78 -5.37 17.78
CA GLN A 430 36.46 -6.25 16.65
C GLN A 430 37.69 -6.48 15.74
N GLY A 431 38.45 -5.44 15.41
CA GLY A 431 39.66 -5.55 14.59
C GLY A 431 40.72 -6.45 15.24
N ALA A 432 40.93 -6.32 16.55
CA ALA A 432 41.82 -7.19 17.32
C ALA A 432 41.36 -8.66 17.28
N LEU A 433 40.06 -8.90 17.43
CA LEU A 433 39.48 -10.23 17.30
C LEU A 433 39.68 -10.78 15.87
N ASN A 434 39.40 -9.98 14.85
CA ASN A 434 39.56 -10.35 13.45
C ASN A 434 41.01 -10.73 13.13
N ILE A 435 42.01 -10.02 13.68
CA ILE A 435 43.43 -10.40 13.55
C ILE A 435 43.66 -11.82 14.08
N GLY A 436 43.18 -12.13 15.28
CA GLY A 436 43.30 -13.45 15.88
C GLY A 436 42.60 -14.55 15.05
N ILE A 437 41.40 -14.25 14.55
CA ILE A 437 40.61 -15.17 13.70
C ILE A 437 41.33 -15.43 12.38
N THR A 438 41.88 -14.41 11.73
CA THR A 438 42.59 -14.56 10.46
C THR A 438 43.89 -15.33 10.64
N LEU A 439 44.63 -15.08 11.73
CA LEU A 439 45.82 -15.86 12.08
C LEU A 439 45.48 -17.32 12.38
N GLU A 440 44.38 -17.58 13.10
CA GLU A 440 43.93 -18.93 13.46
C GLU A 440 43.45 -19.72 12.24
N ASN A 441 42.49 -19.16 11.49
CA ASN A 441 41.71 -19.91 10.51
C ASN A 441 42.29 -19.88 9.09
N HIS A 442 43.00 -18.81 8.71
CA HIS A 442 43.45 -18.61 7.32
C HIS A 442 44.97 -18.69 7.16
N LEU A 443 45.74 -18.22 8.15
CA LEU A 443 47.21 -18.26 8.08
C LEU A 443 47.85 -19.43 8.85
N GLY A 444 47.08 -20.16 9.67
CA GLY A 444 47.57 -21.29 10.46
C GLY A 444 48.60 -20.92 11.54
N LYS A 445 48.72 -19.64 11.90
CA LYS A 445 49.70 -19.11 12.84
C LYS A 445 49.14 -19.13 14.27
N LEU A 446 48.91 -20.33 14.80
CA LEU A 446 48.12 -20.55 16.02
C LEU A 446 48.71 -19.91 17.29
N ALA A 447 50.04 -19.92 17.43
CA ALA A 447 50.71 -19.26 18.56
C ALA A 447 50.57 -17.72 18.47
N GLU A 448 50.69 -17.14 17.27
CA GLU A 448 50.46 -15.71 17.05
C GLU A 448 48.99 -15.34 17.29
N ALA A 449 48.05 -16.20 16.87
CA ALA A 449 46.62 -16.02 17.12
C ALA A 449 46.29 -16.00 18.61
N LEU A 450 46.91 -16.88 19.41
CA LEU A 450 46.74 -16.90 20.87
C LEU A 450 47.22 -15.59 21.50
N GLU A 451 48.38 -15.08 21.09
CA GLU A 451 48.88 -13.79 21.56
C GLU A 451 48.04 -12.61 21.07
N ALA A 452 47.46 -12.67 19.87
CA ALA A 452 46.52 -11.68 19.38
C ALA A 452 45.21 -11.67 20.18
N TYR A 453 44.63 -12.84 20.49
CA TYR A 453 43.42 -12.95 21.29
C TYR A 453 43.60 -12.41 22.71
N LYS A 454 44.76 -12.59 23.33
CA LYS A 454 45.08 -12.01 24.65
C LYS A 454 45.07 -10.49 24.67
N LYS A 455 45.27 -9.84 23.51
CA LYS A 455 45.26 -8.38 23.35
C LYS A 455 43.87 -7.82 23.02
N VAL A 456 42.85 -8.67 22.89
CA VAL A 456 41.47 -8.23 22.64
C VAL A 456 40.85 -7.74 23.95
N GLU A 457 40.50 -6.46 23.97
CA GLU A 457 39.85 -5.80 25.10
C GLU A 457 38.43 -5.35 24.70
N GLY A 458 37.57 -5.05 25.68
CA GLY A 458 36.22 -4.51 25.42
C GLY A 458 35.20 -5.57 25.01
N LYS A 459 34.26 -5.21 24.12
CA LYS A 459 33.06 -6.00 23.80
C LYS A 459 33.35 -7.42 23.32
N HIS A 460 34.44 -7.63 22.57
CA HIS A 460 34.79 -8.92 21.99
C HIS A 460 35.75 -9.75 22.87
N GLN A 461 36.10 -9.28 24.07
CA GLN A 461 37.01 -9.98 24.98
C GLN A 461 36.47 -11.36 25.40
N ALA A 462 35.17 -11.47 25.70
CA ALA A 462 34.56 -12.75 26.06
C ALA A 462 34.67 -13.77 24.90
N GLN A 463 34.49 -13.32 23.65
CA GLN A 463 34.65 -14.16 22.47
C GLN A 463 36.12 -14.58 22.27
N ALA A 464 37.07 -13.67 22.51
CA ALA A 464 38.49 -13.98 22.47
C ALA A 464 38.88 -15.00 23.56
N HIS A 465 38.35 -14.88 24.78
CA HIS A 465 38.54 -15.88 25.85
C HIS A 465 37.97 -17.25 25.48
N GLN A 466 36.79 -17.29 24.85
CA GLN A 466 36.22 -18.53 24.33
C GLN A 466 37.13 -19.15 23.26
N ARG A 467 37.70 -18.35 22.35
CA ARG A 467 38.67 -18.80 21.34
C ARG A 467 39.96 -19.34 21.98
N ILE A 468 40.49 -18.66 23.00
CA ILE A 468 41.64 -19.12 23.79
C ILE A 468 41.35 -20.46 24.46
N ALA A 469 40.19 -20.61 25.11
CA ALA A 469 39.77 -21.86 25.73
C ALA A 469 39.59 -22.99 24.69
N ALA A 470 39.04 -22.68 23.52
CA ALA A 470 38.87 -23.63 22.42
C ALA A 470 40.22 -24.05 21.80
N LEU A 471 41.21 -23.15 21.72
CA LEU A 471 42.57 -23.48 21.25
C LEU A 471 43.34 -24.36 22.23
N THR A 472 43.13 -24.17 23.54
CA THR A 472 43.94 -24.81 24.59
C THR A 472 43.33 -26.07 25.20
N SER A 473 42.02 -26.30 25.06
CA SER A 473 41.33 -27.50 25.57
C SER A 473 41.62 -28.76 24.74
N LYS A 474 41.56 -29.93 25.39
CA LYS A 474 41.47 -31.22 24.68
C LYS A 474 40.11 -31.29 23.99
N GLN A 475 40.08 -31.68 22.72
CA GLN A 475 38.84 -31.85 21.97
C GLN A 475 38.87 -33.18 21.21
N LEU A 476 37.76 -33.88 21.27
CA LEU A 476 37.47 -35.08 20.51
C LEU A 476 36.08 -34.93 19.93
N GLU A 477 35.98 -34.93 18.62
CA GLU A 477 34.71 -34.91 17.89
C GLU A 477 34.79 -35.95 16.78
N ILE A 478 33.74 -36.75 16.65
CA ILE A 478 33.61 -37.71 15.56
C ILE A 478 32.31 -37.50 14.83
N VAL A 479 32.41 -37.44 13.51
CA VAL A 479 31.25 -37.24 12.65
C VAL A 479 31.37 -38.18 11.47
N THR A 480 30.29 -38.92 11.23
CA THR A 480 30.05 -39.51 9.91
C THR A 480 29.43 -38.43 9.03
N GLU A 481 30.23 -37.78 8.19
CA GLU A 481 29.80 -36.58 7.44
C GLU A 481 28.67 -36.86 6.44
N ARG A 482 28.58 -38.10 5.95
CA ARG A 482 27.58 -38.52 4.98
C ARG A 482 27.36 -40.03 5.01
N LYS A 483 26.24 -40.46 4.40
CA LYS A 483 26.10 -41.86 3.95
C LYS A 483 27.12 -42.14 2.84
N PHE A 484 27.79 -43.28 2.93
CA PHE A 484 28.73 -43.76 1.93
C PHE A 484 28.04 -44.72 0.95
N ARG A 485 28.57 -44.81 -0.25
CA ARG A 485 28.16 -45.78 -1.28
C ARG A 485 29.00 -47.04 -1.19
N SER A 486 28.49 -48.16 -1.70
CA SER A 486 29.14 -49.47 -1.61
C SER A 486 30.50 -49.54 -2.31
N ASN A 487 30.74 -48.67 -3.29
CA ASN A 487 32.01 -48.55 -4.01
C ASN A 487 32.99 -47.57 -3.34
N GLU A 488 32.60 -46.93 -2.24
CA GLU A 488 33.44 -45.99 -1.51
C GLU A 488 34.07 -46.69 -0.32
N LYS A 489 35.27 -46.25 0.06
CA LYS A 489 35.83 -46.59 1.36
C LYS A 489 35.21 -45.69 2.43
N PRO A 490 34.44 -46.25 3.37
CA PRO A 490 33.82 -45.47 4.41
C PRO A 490 34.87 -44.92 5.37
N ARG A 491 34.60 -43.72 5.84
CA ARG A 491 35.51 -42.97 6.71
C ARG A 491 34.70 -42.15 7.70
N ILE A 492 35.25 -41.98 8.89
CA ILE A 492 34.77 -40.97 9.81
C ILE A 492 35.70 -39.77 9.74
N LYS A 493 35.10 -38.60 9.89
CA LYS A 493 35.87 -37.42 10.22
C LYS A 493 36.15 -37.47 11.72
N LEU A 494 37.41 -37.72 12.05
CA LEU A 494 37.94 -37.58 13.39
C LEU A 494 38.56 -36.19 13.51
N THR A 495 37.95 -35.36 14.32
CA THR A 495 38.53 -34.08 14.74
C THR A 495 39.16 -34.28 16.11
N THR A 496 40.44 -33.95 16.21
CA THR A 496 41.14 -33.90 17.49
C THR A 496 41.86 -32.57 17.67
N ARG A 497 42.02 -32.15 18.92
CA ARG A 497 42.90 -31.05 19.29
C ARG A 497 43.53 -31.37 20.65
N ASN A 498 44.84 -31.16 20.78
CA ASN A 498 45.60 -31.46 22.00
C ASN A 498 45.49 -32.93 22.47
N LEU A 499 45.29 -33.87 21.53
CA LEU A 499 45.28 -35.32 21.75
C LEU A 499 46.24 -35.96 20.75
N GLU A 500 47.14 -36.83 21.23
CA GLU A 500 48.14 -37.50 20.38
C GLU A 500 47.65 -38.86 19.87
N ASN A 501 46.82 -39.56 20.64
CA ASN A 501 46.30 -40.89 20.30
C ASN A 501 44.86 -41.05 20.79
N VAL A 502 44.08 -41.89 20.09
CA VAL A 502 42.71 -42.27 20.45
C VAL A 502 42.49 -43.77 20.20
N SER A 503 41.54 -44.39 20.88
CA SER A 503 41.11 -45.79 20.64
C SER A 503 39.81 -45.79 19.85
N ILE A 504 39.69 -46.65 18.83
CA ILE A 504 38.49 -46.78 17.98
C ILE A 504 37.91 -48.18 18.11
N LYS A 505 36.58 -48.27 18.28
CA LYS A 505 35.80 -49.51 18.43
C LYS A 505 34.63 -49.54 17.45
N LEU A 506 34.36 -50.68 16.84
CA LEU A 506 33.31 -50.88 15.82
C LEU A 506 32.26 -51.88 16.31
N TYR A 507 31.00 -51.59 16.01
CA TYR A 507 29.85 -52.45 16.33
C TYR A 507 28.87 -52.50 15.16
N ARG A 508 28.66 -53.66 14.56
CA ARG A 508 27.71 -53.86 13.46
C ARG A 508 26.28 -53.88 14.00
N VAL A 509 25.39 -53.14 13.35
CA VAL A 509 24.00 -52.98 13.79
C VAL A 509 23.04 -53.52 12.74
N ASP A 510 22.16 -54.43 13.14
CA ASP A 510 21.02 -54.82 12.31
C ASP A 510 19.93 -53.75 12.41
N LEU A 511 19.88 -52.85 11.42
CA LEU A 511 18.90 -51.77 11.41
C LEU A 511 17.48 -52.22 11.11
N ALA A 512 17.26 -53.35 10.43
CA ALA A 512 15.91 -53.81 10.16
C ALA A 512 15.26 -54.27 11.47
N ASP A 513 16.00 -55.01 12.29
CA ASP A 513 15.53 -55.46 13.60
C ASP A 513 15.46 -54.31 14.61
N TYR A 514 16.44 -53.39 14.58
CA TYR A 514 16.36 -52.15 15.38
C TYR A 514 15.11 -51.34 15.02
N PHE A 515 14.82 -51.13 13.73
CA PHE A 515 13.63 -50.39 13.30
C PHE A 515 12.34 -51.13 13.66
N ARG A 516 12.29 -52.46 13.58
CA ARG A 516 11.11 -53.23 14.03
C ARG A 516 10.85 -53.06 15.53
N LYS A 517 11.89 -52.90 16.34
CA LYS A 517 11.79 -52.75 17.80
C LYS A 517 11.54 -51.31 18.25
N MET A 518 12.25 -50.36 17.65
CA MET A 518 12.28 -48.96 18.09
C MET A 518 11.43 -48.04 17.21
N HIS A 519 11.03 -48.51 16.02
CA HIS A 519 10.34 -47.74 14.98
C HIS A 519 11.07 -46.46 14.58
N LEU A 520 12.38 -46.39 14.81
CA LEU A 520 13.25 -45.26 14.48
C LEU A 520 14.52 -45.80 13.82
N ALA A 521 15.11 -45.02 12.92
CA ALA A 521 16.40 -45.32 12.33
C ALA A 521 17.56 -44.52 12.97
N THR A 522 17.25 -43.72 13.99
CA THR A 522 18.19 -42.88 14.76
C THR A 522 18.21 -43.31 16.23
N GLY A 523 19.14 -42.77 17.02
CA GLY A 523 19.28 -43.09 18.44
C GLY A 523 20.11 -44.34 18.72
N VAL A 524 20.68 -44.96 17.67
CA VAL A 524 21.60 -46.10 17.78
C VAL A 524 22.84 -45.70 18.57
N GLU A 525 23.29 -44.45 18.44
CA GLU A 525 24.41 -43.85 19.17
C GLU A 525 24.18 -43.72 20.69
N SER A 526 22.92 -43.79 21.14
CA SER A 526 22.55 -43.77 22.57
C SER A 526 22.41 -45.16 23.19
N LEU A 527 22.55 -46.22 22.37
CA LEU A 527 22.58 -47.57 22.88
C LEU A 527 23.81 -47.74 23.76
N ASP A 528 23.61 -48.37 24.91
CA ASP A 528 24.70 -48.73 25.82
C ASP A 528 25.49 -49.91 25.23
N ILE A 529 26.28 -49.61 24.20
CA ILE A 529 27.14 -50.55 23.47
C ILE A 529 28.34 -51.02 24.30
N ALA A 530 28.53 -50.49 25.51
CA ALA A 530 29.54 -50.96 26.44
C ALA A 530 29.26 -52.40 26.94
N LEU A 531 28.03 -52.90 26.79
CA LEU A 531 27.61 -54.25 27.17
C LEU A 531 27.85 -55.31 26.07
N ILE A 532 28.35 -54.92 24.90
CA ILE A 532 28.58 -55.80 23.74
C ILE A 532 30.06 -55.74 23.38
N ASP A 533 30.66 -56.87 23.00
CA ASP A 533 32.04 -56.89 22.51
C ASP A 533 32.14 -56.19 21.13
N PRO A 534 33.12 -55.31 20.91
CA PRO A 534 33.33 -54.69 19.62
C PRO A 534 33.82 -55.70 18.58
N ASP A 535 33.32 -55.61 17.35
CA ASP A 535 33.77 -56.43 16.23
C ASP A 535 35.27 -56.19 15.93
N LYS A 536 35.74 -54.97 16.16
CA LYS A 536 37.14 -54.57 15.99
C LYS A 536 37.49 -53.41 16.90
N THR A 537 38.70 -53.46 17.46
CA THR A 537 39.30 -52.36 18.24
C THR A 537 40.73 -52.13 17.81
N TRP A 538 41.16 -50.86 17.72
CA TRP A 538 42.57 -50.51 17.54
C TRP A 538 42.90 -49.12 18.10
N GLU A 539 44.18 -48.85 18.35
CA GLU A 539 44.66 -47.50 18.64
C GLU A 539 45.02 -46.76 17.36
N HIS A 540 44.60 -45.50 17.27
CA HIS A 540 44.86 -44.62 16.14
C HIS A 540 45.65 -43.39 16.60
N LYS A 541 46.84 -43.22 16.02
CA LYS A 541 47.71 -42.07 16.27
C LYS A 541 47.23 -40.88 15.42
N VAL A 542 47.14 -39.70 16.03
CA VAL A 542 46.74 -38.47 15.32
C VAL A 542 47.87 -38.05 14.37
N GLU A 543 47.54 -37.91 13.09
CA GLU A 543 48.48 -37.54 12.05
C GLU A 543 48.91 -36.08 12.21
N SER A 544 50.21 -35.80 12.02
CA SER A 544 50.76 -34.45 12.06
C SER A 544 50.35 -33.63 13.30
N TYR A 545 50.28 -34.28 14.47
CA TYR A 545 49.96 -33.61 15.73
C TYR A 545 50.89 -32.42 15.98
N GLU A 546 50.27 -31.27 16.23
CA GLU A 546 50.93 -30.04 16.65
C GLU A 546 50.07 -29.40 17.74
N LYS A 547 50.71 -28.85 18.78
CA LYS A 547 50.01 -28.24 19.91
C LYS A 547 49.07 -27.12 19.43
N TYR A 548 47.84 -27.08 19.96
CA TYR A 548 46.73 -26.19 19.58
C TYR A 548 46.14 -26.40 18.18
N ARG A 549 46.82 -27.12 17.29
CA ARG A 549 46.30 -27.40 15.96
C ARG A 549 45.10 -28.33 16.08
N ARG A 550 43.98 -27.88 15.49
CA ARG A 550 42.86 -28.77 15.24
C ARG A 550 43.26 -29.62 14.04
N THR A 551 43.34 -30.93 14.25
CA THR A 551 43.59 -31.89 13.19
C THR A 551 42.28 -32.54 12.85
N ASP A 552 41.83 -32.29 11.63
CA ASP A 552 40.75 -33.04 11.00
C ASP A 552 41.40 -34.12 10.14
N GLN A 553 41.14 -35.38 10.45
CA GLN A 553 41.65 -36.50 9.68
C GLN A 553 40.52 -37.46 9.32
N GLN A 554 40.62 -38.01 8.13
CA GLN A 554 39.69 -39.00 7.62
C GLN A 554 40.23 -40.37 7.98
N VAL A 555 39.59 -41.01 8.95
CA VAL A 555 39.98 -42.35 9.37
C VAL A 555 39.18 -43.34 8.56
N GLU A 556 39.85 -44.08 7.67
CA GLU A 556 39.22 -45.20 6.96
C GLU A 556 38.76 -46.25 7.97
N ILE A 557 37.49 -46.64 7.87
CA ILE A 557 36.87 -47.61 8.76
C ILE A 557 36.79 -48.94 8.01
N PRO A 558 37.41 -50.02 8.51
CA PRO A 558 37.48 -51.30 7.82
C PRO A 558 36.18 -52.09 7.97
N VAL A 559 35.11 -51.64 7.30
CA VAL A 559 33.83 -52.36 7.20
C VAL A 559 33.63 -52.91 5.79
N GLU A 560 33.09 -54.12 5.70
CA GLU A 560 32.83 -54.82 4.43
C GLU A 560 31.35 -54.73 4.05
N GLY A 561 31.07 -54.28 2.83
CA GLY A 561 29.74 -54.25 2.24
C GLY A 561 28.76 -53.22 2.84
N PRO A 562 27.55 -53.12 2.26
CA PRO A 562 26.49 -52.24 2.74
C PRO A 562 26.00 -52.58 4.14
N GLY A 563 25.61 -51.57 4.92
CA GLY A 563 25.01 -51.72 6.25
C GLY A 563 25.37 -50.58 7.19
N VAL A 564 25.05 -50.76 8.46
CA VAL A 564 25.21 -49.72 9.48
C VAL A 564 26.10 -50.20 10.62
N THR A 565 27.03 -49.34 11.03
CA THR A 565 28.03 -49.65 12.05
C THR A 565 28.11 -48.48 13.03
N ALA A 566 27.95 -48.74 14.33
CA ALA A 566 28.25 -47.77 15.38
C ALA A 566 29.77 -47.76 15.62
N ILE A 567 30.34 -46.56 15.74
CA ILE A 567 31.77 -46.35 15.91
C ILE A 567 31.98 -45.48 17.14
N THR A 568 32.73 -46.00 18.10
CA THR A 568 33.10 -45.29 19.32
C THR A 568 34.57 -44.94 19.27
N VAL A 569 34.89 -43.69 19.60
CA VAL A 569 36.26 -43.20 19.72
C VAL A 569 36.46 -42.62 21.11
N SER A 570 37.54 -43.02 21.79
CA SER A 570 37.82 -42.59 23.17
C SER A 570 39.29 -42.21 23.40
N SER A 571 39.51 -41.32 24.36
CA SER A 571 40.82 -40.98 24.96
C SER A 571 40.80 -41.26 26.47
N ASP A 572 41.84 -40.82 27.18
CA ASP A 572 41.93 -40.83 28.65
C ASP A 572 40.81 -40.05 29.37
N ALA A 573 40.18 -39.07 28.71
CA ALA A 573 39.23 -38.15 29.33
C ALA A 573 37.96 -37.88 28.50
N LEU A 574 37.92 -38.29 27.23
CA LEU A 574 36.85 -37.97 26.30
C LEU A 574 36.41 -39.23 25.54
N GLU A 575 35.11 -39.35 25.26
CA GLU A 575 34.54 -40.43 24.46
C GLU A 575 33.43 -39.87 23.58
N ALA A 576 33.30 -40.40 22.36
CA ALA A 576 32.24 -40.03 21.43
C ALA A 576 31.84 -41.24 20.57
N THR A 577 30.57 -41.30 20.16
CA THR A 577 30.01 -42.37 19.31
C THR A 577 29.30 -41.77 18.10
N THR A 578 29.46 -42.37 16.92
CA THR A 578 28.76 -41.99 15.69
C THR A 578 28.28 -43.22 14.93
N MET A 579 27.34 -43.04 14.01
CA MET A 579 26.81 -44.10 13.17
C MET A 579 27.29 -43.93 11.73
N LEU A 580 27.99 -44.94 11.22
CA LEU A 580 28.44 -45.04 9.84
C LEU A 580 27.42 -45.83 9.03
N VAL A 581 26.90 -45.22 7.96
CA VAL A 581 25.93 -45.85 7.06
C VAL A 581 26.54 -46.01 5.67
N VAL A 582 26.62 -47.25 5.19
CA VAL A 582 27.01 -47.58 3.81
C VAL A 582 25.76 -48.07 3.09
N SER A 583 25.20 -47.26 2.20
CA SER A 583 24.00 -47.58 1.43
C SER A 583 23.97 -46.88 0.08
N ASP A 584 23.57 -47.57 -0.98
CA ASP A 584 23.34 -46.98 -2.30
C ASP A 584 21.89 -46.50 -2.46
N ILE A 585 21.00 -46.88 -1.55
CA ILE A 585 19.56 -46.59 -1.62
C ILE A 585 19.22 -45.34 -0.82
N ASP A 586 18.29 -44.54 -1.34
CA ASP A 586 17.62 -43.47 -0.60
C ASP A 586 16.15 -43.38 -1.00
N ILE A 587 15.31 -42.80 -0.13
CA ILE A 587 13.87 -42.71 -0.36
C ILE A 587 13.31 -41.30 -0.19
N ILE A 588 12.34 -40.94 -1.02
CA ILE A 588 11.48 -39.77 -0.86
C ILE A 588 10.08 -40.27 -0.52
N VAL A 589 9.49 -39.75 0.56
CA VAL A 589 8.17 -40.16 1.03
C VAL A 589 7.21 -38.97 1.01
N LYS A 590 6.05 -39.16 0.41
CA LYS A 590 4.90 -38.25 0.47
C LYS A 590 3.68 -39.06 0.89
N SER A 591 2.80 -38.48 1.69
CA SER A 591 1.54 -39.14 2.06
C SER A 591 0.39 -38.15 2.11
N SER A 592 -0.77 -38.63 1.67
CA SER A 592 -2.07 -38.05 2.00
C SER A 592 -2.74 -38.92 3.08
N ARG A 593 -4.00 -38.62 3.42
CA ARG A 593 -4.83 -39.48 4.28
C ARG A 593 -5.28 -40.79 3.62
N ASN A 594 -5.08 -40.94 2.32
CA ASN A 594 -5.55 -42.10 1.56
C ASN A 594 -4.44 -42.89 0.90
N GLU A 595 -3.30 -42.26 0.63
CA GLU A 595 -2.28 -42.82 -0.24
C GLU A 595 -0.89 -42.43 0.25
N LEU A 596 -0.01 -43.42 0.30
CA LEU A 596 1.42 -43.29 0.49
C LEU A 596 2.12 -43.40 -0.87
N PHE A 597 3.00 -42.44 -1.12
CA PHE A 597 3.93 -42.42 -2.24
C PHE A 597 5.36 -42.50 -1.71
N VAL A 598 6.11 -43.51 -2.14
CA VAL A 598 7.55 -43.65 -1.89
C VAL A 598 8.26 -43.73 -3.22
N PHE A 599 9.31 -42.96 -3.40
CA PHE A 599 10.25 -43.11 -4.51
C PHE A 599 11.61 -43.52 -3.94
N ALA A 600 12.04 -44.75 -4.25
CA ALA A 600 13.37 -45.26 -3.94
C ALA A 600 14.29 -45.10 -5.15
N GLN A 601 15.51 -44.66 -4.89
CA GLN A 601 16.53 -44.46 -5.91
C GLN A 601 17.85 -45.05 -5.47
N ASN A 602 18.61 -45.55 -6.44
CA ASN A 602 20.00 -45.90 -6.27
C ASN A 602 20.87 -44.68 -6.61
N LEU A 603 21.44 -44.06 -5.58
CA LEU A 603 22.25 -42.84 -5.68
C LEU A 603 23.65 -43.08 -6.27
N LEU A 604 24.09 -44.33 -6.39
CA LEU A 604 25.32 -44.65 -7.11
C LEU A 604 25.10 -44.59 -8.64
N THR A 605 23.98 -45.14 -9.10
CA THR A 605 23.63 -45.20 -10.53
C THR A 605 22.77 -44.01 -11.01
N ASN A 606 22.20 -43.22 -10.09
CA ASN A 606 21.18 -42.20 -10.33
C ASN A 606 19.95 -42.74 -11.08
N LYS A 607 19.53 -43.96 -10.73
CA LYS A 607 18.35 -44.63 -11.30
C LYS A 607 17.34 -44.99 -10.22
N PRO A 608 16.06 -45.17 -10.58
CA PRO A 608 15.11 -45.76 -9.66
C PRO A 608 15.53 -47.15 -9.18
N ALA A 609 15.23 -47.47 -7.93
CA ALA A 609 15.59 -48.74 -7.30
C ALA A 609 14.39 -49.69 -7.23
N GLU A 610 14.43 -50.75 -8.04
CA GLU A 610 13.40 -51.79 -8.06
C GLU A 610 13.53 -52.76 -6.87
N GLY A 611 12.40 -53.20 -6.32
CA GLY A 611 12.35 -54.28 -5.33
C GLY A 611 12.89 -53.91 -3.94
N VAL A 612 13.00 -52.62 -3.62
CA VAL A 612 13.42 -52.18 -2.27
C VAL A 612 12.32 -52.52 -1.27
N ASN A 613 12.64 -53.32 -0.24
CA ASN A 613 11.68 -53.68 0.79
C ASN A 613 11.43 -52.50 1.73
N LEU A 614 10.17 -52.21 2.05
CA LEU A 614 9.71 -51.04 2.79
C LEU A 614 8.93 -51.50 4.02
N LEU A 615 9.43 -51.20 5.22
CA LEU A 615 8.71 -51.34 6.48
C LEU A 615 7.99 -50.02 6.78
N ILE A 616 6.67 -50.07 6.90
CA ILE A 616 5.82 -48.89 7.10
C ILE A 616 5.23 -48.95 8.50
N SER A 617 5.46 -47.91 9.31
CA SER A 617 5.13 -47.86 10.73
C SER A 617 4.38 -46.59 11.11
N ASP A 618 3.54 -46.71 12.14
CA ASP A 618 2.83 -45.62 12.81
C ASP A 618 3.59 -45.06 14.04
N GLY A 619 4.83 -45.49 14.23
CA GLY A 619 5.68 -45.15 15.38
C GLY A 619 5.54 -46.09 16.57
N SER A 620 4.56 -47.00 16.57
CA SER A 620 4.31 -48.00 17.62
C SER A 620 4.31 -49.44 17.12
N LYS A 621 4.00 -49.66 15.83
CA LYS A 621 4.07 -50.95 15.14
C LYS A 621 4.39 -50.76 13.67
N VAL A 622 4.96 -51.77 13.03
CA VAL A 622 5.03 -51.88 11.57
C VAL A 622 3.69 -52.47 11.10
N PHE A 623 2.89 -51.69 10.38
CA PHE A 623 1.56 -52.12 9.93
C PHE A 623 1.55 -52.66 8.50
N SER A 624 2.59 -52.40 7.71
CA SER A 624 2.74 -53.00 6.38
C SER A 624 4.21 -53.18 6.00
N GLU A 625 4.47 -54.25 5.23
CA GLU A 625 5.69 -54.44 4.45
C GLU A 625 5.34 -54.43 2.95
N ALA A 626 6.14 -53.78 2.12
CA ALA A 626 5.89 -53.66 0.68
C ALA A 626 7.21 -53.52 -0.10
N ALA A 627 7.18 -53.65 -1.43
CA ALA A 627 8.36 -53.43 -2.27
C ALA A 627 8.10 -52.39 -3.37
N THR A 628 9.14 -51.67 -3.79
CA THR A 628 9.06 -50.72 -4.92
C THR A 628 8.99 -51.44 -6.27
N GLY A 629 8.32 -50.82 -7.25
CA GLY A 629 8.27 -51.30 -8.63
C GLY A 629 9.52 -50.98 -9.45
N LYS A 630 9.48 -51.28 -10.76
CA LYS A 630 10.57 -51.05 -11.74
C LYS A 630 11.00 -49.58 -11.87
N ASP A 631 10.07 -48.67 -11.63
CA ASP A 631 10.26 -47.22 -11.62
C ASP A 631 10.69 -46.70 -10.25
N GLY A 632 11.05 -47.58 -9.32
CA GLY A 632 11.43 -47.25 -7.94
C GLY A 632 10.28 -46.73 -7.09
N ILE A 633 9.04 -46.78 -7.58
CA ILE A 633 7.89 -46.20 -6.90
C ILE A 633 7.11 -47.29 -6.14
N LEU A 634 6.69 -46.95 -4.92
CA LEU A 634 5.53 -47.55 -4.27
C LEU A 634 4.46 -46.47 -4.17
N GLN A 635 3.33 -46.65 -4.86
CA GLN A 635 2.13 -45.82 -4.68
C GLN A 635 0.98 -46.72 -4.26
N LYS A 636 0.56 -46.63 -3.00
CA LYS A 636 -0.44 -47.54 -2.44
C LYS A 636 -1.30 -46.89 -1.38
N LYS A 637 -2.55 -47.34 -1.29
CA LYS A 637 -3.51 -46.93 -0.26
C LYS A 637 -3.40 -47.81 0.96
N PHE A 638 -3.50 -47.20 2.14
CA PHE A 638 -3.48 -47.88 3.44
C PHE A 638 -4.56 -47.25 4.34
N GLU A 639 -5.31 -48.08 5.06
CA GLU A 639 -6.40 -47.62 5.93
C GLU A 639 -5.86 -46.89 7.17
N GLU A 640 -4.68 -47.29 7.64
CA GLU A 640 -3.98 -46.71 8.78
C GLU A 640 -3.66 -45.21 8.56
N LEU A 641 -3.41 -44.77 7.32
CA LEU A 641 -3.10 -43.37 7.00
C LEU A 641 -4.21 -42.39 7.38
N LYS A 642 -5.45 -42.88 7.52
CA LYS A 642 -6.60 -42.09 7.96
C LYS A 642 -6.40 -41.56 9.39
N THR A 643 -5.67 -42.30 10.23
CA THR A 643 -5.48 -41.98 11.66
C THR A 643 -4.03 -41.78 12.07
N VAL A 644 -3.06 -42.29 11.31
CA VAL A 644 -1.62 -42.13 11.60
C VAL A 644 -1.26 -40.65 11.70
N THR A 645 -0.56 -40.29 12.77
CA THR A 645 -0.01 -38.95 13.00
C THR A 645 1.47 -38.89 12.66
N ASP A 646 2.20 -39.97 12.90
CA ASP A 646 3.64 -40.08 12.64
C ASP A 646 3.89 -41.29 11.73
N LEU A 647 4.02 -41.03 10.42
CA LEU A 647 4.28 -42.06 9.44
C LEU A 647 5.78 -42.24 9.26
N ARG A 648 6.27 -43.45 9.48
CA ARG A 648 7.70 -43.79 9.36
C ARG A 648 7.86 -44.87 8.31
N VAL A 649 8.80 -44.68 7.39
CA VAL A 649 9.12 -45.64 6.33
C VAL A 649 10.59 -45.98 6.42
N PHE A 650 10.90 -47.28 6.48
CA PHE A 650 12.26 -47.80 6.46
C PHE A 650 12.44 -48.70 5.25
N ALA A 651 13.44 -48.40 4.43
CA ALA A 651 13.78 -49.12 3.22
C ALA A 651 15.00 -50.00 3.45
N THR A 652 14.95 -51.25 2.98
CA THR A 652 16.08 -52.18 3.01
C THR A 652 16.19 -53.04 1.76
N GLN A 653 17.41 -53.28 1.31
CA GLN A 653 17.71 -54.16 0.17
C GLN A 653 19.17 -54.62 0.27
N GLU A 654 19.43 -55.92 0.39
CA GLU A 654 20.80 -56.49 0.37
C GLU A 654 21.79 -55.76 1.32
N GLY A 655 21.35 -55.41 2.53
CA GLY A 655 22.15 -54.68 3.53
C GLY A 655 22.14 -53.15 3.38
N HIS A 656 21.67 -52.61 2.26
CA HIS A 656 21.40 -51.18 2.12
C HIS A 656 20.20 -50.77 2.99
N ALA A 657 20.25 -49.55 3.55
CA ALA A 657 19.17 -49.01 4.37
C ALA A 657 18.92 -47.51 4.11
N ALA A 658 17.66 -47.10 4.09
CA ALA A 658 17.23 -45.71 4.10
C ALA A 658 15.97 -45.54 4.95
N SER A 659 15.69 -44.32 5.41
CA SER A 659 14.50 -44.07 6.23
C SER A 659 13.97 -42.66 6.02
N SER A 660 12.68 -42.48 6.28
CA SER A 660 12.00 -41.19 6.24
C SER A 660 10.87 -41.14 7.26
N LEU A 661 10.63 -39.94 7.80
CA LEU A 661 9.56 -39.65 8.75
C LEU A 661 8.70 -38.54 8.17
N VAL A 662 7.39 -38.75 8.15
CA VAL A 662 6.39 -37.81 7.65
C VAL A 662 5.32 -37.60 8.72
N ASN A 663 5.26 -36.38 9.26
CA ASN A 663 4.22 -36.00 10.21
C ASN A 663 2.93 -35.67 9.46
N LEU A 664 1.85 -36.39 9.78
CA LEU A 664 0.51 -36.22 9.24
C LEU A 664 -0.45 -35.57 10.24
N ASN A 665 0.03 -35.12 11.40
CA ASN A 665 -0.80 -34.43 12.37
C ASN A 665 -1.41 -33.14 11.78
N GLY A 666 -2.69 -32.90 12.04
CA GLY A 666 -3.43 -31.76 11.48
C GLY A 666 -3.78 -31.85 9.98
N LEU A 667 -3.35 -32.91 9.28
CA LEU A 667 -3.71 -33.10 7.88
C LEU A 667 -5.18 -33.53 7.77
N ASN A 668 -6.01 -32.73 7.09
CA ASN A 668 -7.41 -33.07 6.82
C ASN A 668 -7.55 -33.81 5.48
N PHE A 669 -8.66 -34.52 5.29
CA PHE A 669 -8.99 -35.09 3.98
C PHE A 669 -9.22 -33.96 2.98
N ALA A 670 -8.56 -34.05 1.82
CA ALA A 670 -8.93 -33.22 0.67
C ALA A 670 -10.34 -33.61 0.24
N VAL A 671 -11.32 -32.75 0.49
CA VAL A 671 -12.68 -32.94 0.01
C VAL A 671 -12.67 -32.51 -1.46
N GLY A 672 -12.70 -33.49 -2.37
CA GLY A 672 -12.82 -33.25 -3.81
C GLY A 672 -14.17 -32.62 -4.18
N LEU A 673 -14.53 -32.63 -5.47
CA LEU A 673 -15.86 -32.19 -5.86
C LEU A 673 -16.93 -33.05 -5.14
N SER A 674 -17.97 -32.40 -4.62
CA SER A 674 -19.15 -33.08 -4.06
C SER A 674 -20.34 -32.96 -5.01
N PRO A 675 -21.31 -33.90 -4.99
CA PRO A 675 -22.54 -33.78 -5.78
C PRO A 675 -23.25 -32.45 -5.52
N LYS A 676 -23.71 -31.79 -6.59
CA LYS A 676 -24.40 -30.50 -6.51
C LYS A 676 -25.74 -30.55 -7.25
N GLY A 677 -26.74 -29.91 -6.67
CA GLY A 677 -28.04 -29.71 -7.30
C GLY A 677 -28.45 -28.25 -7.16
N TYR A 678 -28.93 -27.67 -8.24
CA TYR A 678 -29.50 -26.34 -8.26
C TYR A 678 -30.94 -26.42 -8.72
N LEU A 679 -31.87 -26.09 -7.83
CA LEU A 679 -33.30 -26.07 -8.08
C LEU A 679 -33.77 -24.61 -8.13
N PHE A 680 -34.68 -24.32 -9.04
CA PHE A 680 -35.32 -23.00 -9.12
C PHE A 680 -36.73 -23.14 -9.69
N SER A 681 -37.63 -22.27 -9.25
CA SER A 681 -38.93 -22.07 -9.87
C SER A 681 -38.83 -21.04 -10.99
N GLU A 682 -39.74 -21.12 -11.98
CA GLU A 682 -39.83 -20.15 -13.08
C GLU A 682 -39.98 -18.71 -12.57
N ARG A 683 -40.75 -18.53 -11.49
CA ARG A 683 -41.01 -17.24 -10.86
C ARG A 683 -40.59 -17.27 -9.38
N PRO A 684 -40.15 -16.14 -8.81
CA PRO A 684 -39.83 -16.04 -7.38
C PRO A 684 -41.09 -16.00 -6.50
N ALA A 685 -42.25 -15.64 -7.07
CA ALA A 685 -43.53 -15.58 -6.37
C ALA A 685 -44.72 -16.07 -7.21
N TYR A 686 -45.70 -16.67 -6.53
CA TYR A 686 -46.93 -17.22 -7.11
C TYR A 686 -48.15 -16.83 -6.27
N ARG A 687 -49.35 -16.86 -6.87
CA ARG A 687 -50.62 -16.73 -6.14
C ARG A 687 -51.23 -18.12 -5.87
N ALA A 688 -52.09 -18.20 -4.87
CA ALA A 688 -52.93 -19.39 -4.65
C ALA A 688 -53.69 -19.75 -5.95
N GLY A 689 -53.82 -21.04 -6.24
CA GLY A 689 -54.45 -21.53 -7.48
C GLY A 689 -53.57 -21.52 -8.73
N GLN A 690 -52.32 -21.01 -8.68
CA GLN A 690 -51.45 -20.96 -9.86
C GLN A 690 -50.65 -22.26 -10.07
N LEU A 691 -50.33 -22.54 -11.34
CA LEU A 691 -49.36 -23.55 -11.73
C LEU A 691 -47.93 -23.05 -11.42
N VAL A 692 -47.19 -23.82 -10.63
CA VAL A 692 -45.77 -23.61 -10.32
C VAL A 692 -44.94 -24.53 -11.20
N ASN A 693 -44.01 -23.95 -11.95
CA ASN A 693 -43.03 -24.70 -12.73
C ASN A 693 -41.69 -24.69 -11.98
N VAL A 694 -41.09 -25.86 -11.82
CA VAL A 694 -39.79 -26.06 -11.17
C VAL A 694 -38.84 -26.75 -12.13
N LYS A 695 -37.60 -26.26 -12.19
CA LYS A 695 -36.50 -26.89 -12.91
C LYS A 695 -35.35 -27.15 -11.96
N GLY A 696 -34.65 -28.26 -12.18
CA GLY A 696 -33.47 -28.63 -11.43
C GLY A 696 -32.33 -29.05 -12.34
N VAL A 697 -31.11 -28.71 -11.96
CA VAL A 697 -29.87 -29.19 -12.57
C VAL A 697 -29.11 -29.96 -11.51
N ILE A 698 -28.99 -31.27 -11.67
CA ILE A 698 -28.32 -32.14 -10.69
C ILE A 698 -27.09 -32.75 -11.34
N ARG A 699 -25.97 -32.71 -10.61
CA ARG A 699 -24.68 -33.25 -11.03
C ARG A 699 -24.09 -34.12 -9.92
N TRP A 700 -23.69 -35.31 -10.31
CA TRP A 700 -22.85 -36.21 -9.53
C TRP A 700 -21.39 -35.89 -9.76
N VAL A 701 -20.52 -36.52 -8.98
CA VAL A 701 -19.08 -36.48 -9.20
C VAL A 701 -18.60 -37.88 -9.52
N ALA A 702 -17.97 -38.04 -10.68
CA ALA A 702 -17.25 -39.25 -11.04
C ALA A 702 -15.93 -38.84 -11.69
N ASN A 703 -14.83 -39.49 -11.32
CA ASN A 703 -13.47 -39.17 -11.80
C ASN A 703 -13.13 -37.68 -11.65
N ASP A 704 -13.52 -37.09 -10.52
CA ASP A 704 -13.32 -35.67 -10.17
C ASP A 704 -13.88 -34.68 -11.21
N ARG A 705 -14.96 -35.08 -11.87
CA ARG A 705 -15.73 -34.26 -12.81
C ARG A 705 -17.21 -34.32 -12.47
N TYR A 706 -17.91 -33.22 -12.72
CA TYR A 706 -19.36 -33.23 -12.68
C TYR A 706 -19.93 -34.08 -13.81
N THR A 707 -20.73 -35.09 -13.46
CA THR A 707 -21.40 -36.01 -14.38
C THR A 707 -22.90 -36.11 -14.03
N PHE A 708 -23.67 -36.85 -14.83
CA PHE A 708 -25.07 -37.18 -14.52
C PHE A 708 -25.48 -38.48 -15.22
N LYS A 709 -26.57 -39.11 -14.76
CA LYS A 709 -27.17 -40.29 -15.39
C LYS A 709 -28.60 -39.98 -15.81
N ALA A 710 -28.86 -39.97 -17.12
CA ALA A 710 -30.22 -39.83 -17.64
C ALA A 710 -31.11 -40.99 -17.13
N GLY A 711 -32.38 -40.68 -16.86
CA GLY A 711 -33.37 -41.60 -16.31
C GLY A 711 -33.30 -41.79 -14.78
N GLU A 712 -32.32 -41.23 -14.09
CA GLU A 712 -32.21 -41.35 -12.63
C GLU A 712 -33.35 -40.59 -11.93
N LYS A 713 -34.04 -41.27 -11.01
CA LYS A 713 -35.28 -40.79 -10.38
C LYS A 713 -35.00 -40.09 -9.04
N TYR A 714 -35.75 -39.03 -8.77
CA TYR A 714 -35.78 -38.25 -7.54
C TYR A 714 -37.23 -38.07 -7.09
N GLN A 715 -37.48 -38.05 -5.79
CA GLN A 715 -38.73 -37.63 -5.20
C GLN A 715 -38.68 -36.12 -4.94
N LEU A 716 -39.66 -35.40 -5.47
CA LEU A 716 -39.81 -33.95 -5.33
C LEU A 716 -41.01 -33.67 -4.43
N ASP A 717 -40.73 -33.23 -3.20
CA ASP A 717 -41.74 -32.83 -2.23
C ASP A 717 -41.84 -31.31 -2.16
N VAL A 718 -43.07 -30.80 -2.11
CA VAL A 718 -43.34 -29.37 -1.97
C VAL A 718 -44.01 -29.14 -0.63
N TYR A 719 -43.40 -28.28 0.19
CA TYR A 719 -43.89 -27.89 1.50
C TYR A 719 -44.50 -26.49 1.45
N ASP A 720 -45.66 -26.32 2.08
CA ASP A 720 -46.26 -25.00 2.31
C ASP A 720 -45.50 -24.19 3.37
N SER A 721 -45.92 -22.94 3.59
CA SER A 721 -45.31 -22.03 4.58
C SER A 721 -45.41 -22.48 6.03
N ARG A 722 -46.16 -23.55 6.31
CA ARG A 722 -46.31 -24.18 7.63
C ARG A 722 -45.56 -25.52 7.72
N GLY A 723 -44.79 -25.89 6.69
CA GLY A 723 -44.04 -27.13 6.65
C GLY A 723 -44.88 -28.37 6.30
N ARG A 724 -46.10 -28.21 5.77
CA ARG A 724 -46.94 -29.35 5.34
C ARG A 724 -46.66 -29.69 3.88
N VAL A 725 -46.50 -30.97 3.57
CA VAL A 725 -46.36 -31.43 2.18
C VAL A 725 -47.68 -31.24 1.43
N ILE A 726 -47.65 -30.52 0.31
CA ILE A 726 -48.80 -30.21 -0.54
C ILE A 726 -48.73 -30.87 -1.93
N HIS A 727 -47.54 -31.33 -2.35
CA HIS A 727 -47.33 -32.07 -3.58
C HIS A 727 -46.13 -32.99 -3.43
N THR A 728 -46.23 -34.19 -3.98
CA THR A 728 -45.14 -35.17 -4.06
C THR A 728 -45.18 -35.82 -5.44
N GLU A 729 -44.04 -35.84 -6.12
CA GLU A 729 -43.90 -36.44 -7.45
C GLU A 729 -42.56 -37.12 -7.63
N THR A 730 -42.52 -38.20 -8.40
CA THR A 730 -41.25 -38.82 -8.83
C THR A 730 -40.84 -38.26 -10.19
N VAL A 731 -39.69 -37.60 -10.26
CA VAL A 731 -39.12 -36.98 -11.46
C VAL A 731 -37.83 -37.67 -11.88
N ALA A 732 -37.54 -37.72 -13.17
CA ALA A 732 -36.32 -38.33 -13.70
C ALA A 732 -35.41 -37.30 -14.39
N LEU A 733 -34.09 -37.48 -14.28
CA LEU A 733 -33.13 -36.66 -15.01
C LEU A 733 -33.23 -36.90 -16.53
N GLY A 734 -33.35 -35.83 -17.31
CA GLY A 734 -33.29 -35.90 -18.78
C GLY A 734 -31.87 -36.07 -19.33
N GLU A 735 -31.74 -36.01 -20.66
CA GLU A 735 -30.46 -36.18 -21.40
C GLU A 735 -29.38 -35.14 -21.07
N PHE A 736 -29.75 -34.02 -20.43
CA PHE A 736 -28.84 -32.96 -19.99
C PHE A 736 -28.65 -32.89 -18.47
N GLY A 737 -29.11 -33.92 -17.74
CA GLY A 737 -29.03 -33.98 -16.27
C GLY A 737 -29.91 -32.94 -15.60
N THR A 738 -31.12 -32.72 -16.12
CA THR A 738 -32.09 -31.77 -15.56
C THR A 738 -33.41 -32.45 -15.25
N ILE A 739 -34.08 -32.01 -14.19
CA ILE A 739 -35.47 -32.36 -13.90
C ILE A 739 -36.39 -31.17 -14.24
N ALA A 740 -37.63 -31.46 -14.62
CA ALA A 740 -38.69 -30.49 -14.77
C ALA A 740 -39.96 -31.05 -14.13
N ALA A 741 -40.63 -30.23 -13.32
CA ALA A 741 -41.86 -30.59 -12.61
C ALA A 741 -42.83 -29.42 -12.64
N HIS A 742 -44.11 -29.71 -12.55
CA HIS A 742 -45.15 -28.69 -12.42
C HIS A 742 -46.25 -29.16 -11.49
N PHE A 743 -46.80 -28.26 -10.70
CA PHE A 743 -47.90 -28.57 -9.77
C PHE A 743 -48.80 -27.35 -9.57
N MET A 744 -50.06 -27.61 -9.24
CA MET A 744 -51.03 -26.56 -8.95
C MET A 744 -51.03 -26.21 -7.47
N LEU A 745 -50.90 -24.93 -7.13
CA LEU A 745 -51.11 -24.47 -5.76
C LEU A 745 -52.60 -24.57 -5.40
N PRO A 746 -52.97 -25.05 -4.20
CA PRO A 746 -54.35 -25.02 -3.74
C PRO A 746 -54.93 -23.59 -3.77
N GLY A 747 -56.22 -23.45 -4.06
CA GLY A 747 -56.89 -22.14 -4.01
C GLY A 747 -56.89 -21.50 -2.61
N THR A 748 -56.68 -22.30 -1.57
CA THR A 748 -56.56 -21.88 -0.17
C THR A 748 -55.10 -21.94 0.34
N ALA A 749 -54.11 -21.91 -0.56
CA ALA A 749 -52.69 -21.96 -0.19
C ALA A 749 -52.32 -20.77 0.72
N PRO A 750 -51.79 -21.00 1.94
CA PRO A 750 -51.40 -19.91 2.84
C PRO A 750 -50.29 -19.05 2.23
N GLN A 751 -50.28 -17.75 2.51
CA GLN A 751 -49.17 -16.88 2.11
C GLN A 751 -47.89 -17.24 2.90
N GLY A 752 -46.73 -17.00 2.30
CA GLY A 752 -45.41 -17.23 2.91
C GLY A 752 -44.43 -17.98 2.00
N ALA A 753 -43.29 -18.39 2.55
CA ALA A 753 -42.25 -19.11 1.82
C ALA A 753 -42.58 -20.60 1.71
N TYR A 754 -42.51 -21.15 0.50
CA TYR A 754 -42.72 -22.55 0.18
C TYR A 754 -41.38 -23.17 -0.18
N ARG A 755 -41.20 -24.44 0.16
CA ARG A 755 -39.95 -25.16 -0.06
C ARG A 755 -40.17 -26.32 -1.01
N VAL A 756 -39.33 -26.43 -2.02
CA VAL A 756 -39.29 -27.58 -2.92
C VAL A 756 -38.04 -28.38 -2.58
N HIS A 757 -38.20 -29.67 -2.32
CA HIS A 757 -37.15 -30.56 -1.85
C HIS A 757 -37.06 -31.77 -2.78
N ALA A 758 -35.97 -31.87 -3.54
CA ALA A 758 -35.67 -33.02 -4.37
C ALA A 758 -34.69 -33.94 -3.63
N HIS A 759 -35.07 -35.19 -3.39
CA HIS A 759 -34.25 -36.16 -2.67
C HIS A 759 -34.44 -37.56 -3.27
N GLN A 760 -33.57 -38.51 -2.89
CA GLN A 760 -33.75 -39.92 -3.22
C GLN A 760 -34.01 -40.69 -1.93
N PRO A 761 -35.13 -41.44 -1.80
CA PRO A 761 -35.38 -42.26 -0.62
C PRO A 761 -34.19 -43.18 -0.33
N GLY A 762 -33.68 -43.14 0.91
CA GLY A 762 -32.53 -43.93 1.34
C GLY A 762 -31.16 -43.38 0.94
N ARG A 763 -31.05 -42.15 0.43
CA ARG A 763 -29.78 -41.44 0.23
C ARG A 763 -29.76 -40.11 0.98
N ASP A 764 -28.57 -39.73 1.48
CA ASP A 764 -28.39 -38.50 2.25
C ASP A 764 -28.39 -37.23 1.38
N GLN A 765 -28.09 -37.34 0.07
CA GLN A 765 -28.12 -36.19 -0.83
C GLN A 765 -29.56 -35.73 -1.09
N SER A 766 -29.80 -34.46 -0.80
CA SER A 766 -30.99 -33.77 -1.21
C SER A 766 -30.70 -32.32 -1.58
N TYR A 767 -31.60 -31.74 -2.34
CA TYR A 767 -31.47 -30.40 -2.87
C TYR A 767 -32.77 -29.65 -2.59
N GLU A 768 -32.68 -28.37 -2.28
CA GLU A 768 -33.86 -27.57 -2.01
C GLU A 768 -33.80 -26.21 -2.69
N THR A 769 -34.98 -25.65 -2.90
CA THR A 769 -35.19 -24.26 -3.30
C THR A 769 -36.45 -23.75 -2.64
N SER A 770 -36.70 -22.45 -2.76
CA SER A 770 -37.91 -21.84 -2.23
C SER A 770 -38.51 -20.85 -3.21
N PHE A 771 -39.82 -20.65 -3.07
CA PHE A 771 -40.57 -19.60 -3.74
C PHE A 771 -41.59 -19.02 -2.76
N VAL A 772 -42.09 -17.82 -3.02
CA VAL A 772 -43.07 -17.17 -2.15
C VAL A 772 -44.48 -17.33 -2.71
N VAL A 773 -45.44 -17.67 -1.87
CA VAL A 773 -46.86 -17.52 -2.20
C VAL A 773 -47.37 -16.24 -1.56
N HIS A 774 -47.87 -15.32 -2.37
CA HIS A 774 -48.41 -14.05 -1.91
C HIS A 774 -49.52 -13.58 -2.84
N GLU A 775 -50.48 -12.82 -2.30
CA GLU A 775 -51.33 -11.99 -3.17
C GLU A 775 -50.53 -10.78 -3.60
N TYR A 776 -50.04 -10.78 -4.84
CA TYR A 776 -49.36 -9.63 -5.45
C TYR A 776 -50.17 -9.16 -6.64
N GLN A 777 -50.28 -7.85 -6.86
CA GLN A 777 -50.78 -7.29 -8.10
C GLN A 777 -49.58 -6.94 -8.99
N LEU A 778 -49.47 -7.55 -10.17
CA LEU A 778 -48.48 -7.10 -11.15
C LEU A 778 -48.91 -5.72 -11.61
N GLU A 779 -48.03 -4.73 -11.45
CA GLU A 779 -48.27 -3.43 -12.05
C GLU A 779 -48.17 -3.58 -13.58
N PRO A 780 -49.23 -3.28 -14.34
CA PRO A 780 -49.20 -3.39 -15.80
C PRO A 780 -48.31 -2.33 -16.48
N ILE A 781 -47.77 -1.39 -15.72
CA ILE A 781 -46.97 -0.24 -16.16
C ILE A 781 -45.47 -0.53 -15.96
N GLN A 782 -44.71 -0.36 -17.02
CA GLN A 782 -43.26 -0.23 -17.01
C GLN A 782 -42.88 1.25 -16.85
N PHE A 783 -42.12 1.55 -15.80
CA PHE A 783 -41.51 2.86 -15.59
C PHE A 783 -39.99 2.72 -15.65
N SER A 784 -39.35 3.42 -16.59
CA SER A 784 -37.90 3.29 -16.83
C SER A 784 -37.23 4.62 -17.11
N VAL A 785 -35.92 4.69 -16.88
CA VAL A 785 -35.07 5.81 -17.27
C VAL A 785 -34.27 5.41 -18.51
N ASP A 786 -34.26 6.25 -19.53
CA ASP A 786 -33.40 6.12 -20.71
C ASP A 786 -32.32 7.21 -20.69
N LEU A 787 -31.06 6.77 -20.55
CA LEU A 787 -29.86 7.60 -20.46
C LEU A 787 -28.83 7.14 -21.51
N LYS A 788 -28.29 8.08 -22.28
CA LYS A 788 -27.21 7.78 -23.26
C LYS A 788 -25.89 7.42 -22.61
N GLN A 789 -25.62 7.97 -21.43
CA GLN A 789 -24.42 7.73 -20.64
C GLN A 789 -24.73 7.90 -19.15
N LYS A 790 -23.93 7.27 -18.30
CA LYS A 790 -24.07 7.33 -16.83
C LYS A 790 -22.89 8.04 -16.15
N VAL A 791 -21.91 8.49 -16.91
CA VAL A 791 -20.74 9.22 -16.43
C VAL A 791 -20.74 10.60 -17.07
N PHE A 792 -20.61 11.63 -16.25
CA PHE A 792 -20.57 13.02 -16.66
C PHE A 792 -19.46 13.75 -15.92
N PHE A 793 -19.14 14.95 -16.37
CA PHE A 793 -18.23 15.85 -15.68
C PHE A 793 -19.03 17.00 -15.08
N ARG A 794 -18.54 17.55 -13.96
CA ARG A 794 -19.22 18.67 -13.31
C ARG A 794 -19.32 19.86 -14.27
N GLY A 795 -20.54 20.40 -14.40
CA GLY A 795 -20.89 21.45 -15.36
C GLY A 795 -21.55 20.92 -16.64
N GLU A 796 -21.45 19.62 -16.93
CA GLU A 796 -22.25 18.99 -17.99
C GLU A 796 -23.72 18.82 -17.56
N HIS A 797 -24.58 18.59 -18.55
CA HIS A 797 -26.00 18.40 -18.37
C HIS A 797 -26.36 16.92 -18.46
N VAL A 798 -27.08 16.39 -17.45
CA VAL A 798 -27.65 15.04 -17.50
C VAL A 798 -28.94 15.11 -18.30
N THR A 799 -28.90 14.59 -19.52
CA THR A 799 -30.04 14.57 -20.43
C THR A 799 -30.52 13.13 -20.65
N GLY A 800 -31.84 12.97 -20.71
CA GLY A 800 -32.47 11.68 -20.91
C GLY A 800 -33.98 11.81 -20.92
N LYS A 801 -34.66 10.67 -20.82
CA LYS A 801 -36.11 10.63 -20.70
C LYS A 801 -36.58 9.56 -19.73
N PHE A 802 -37.63 9.88 -19.00
CA PHE A 802 -38.42 8.88 -18.32
C PHE A 802 -39.47 8.35 -19.28
N VAL A 803 -39.68 7.03 -19.29
CA VAL A 803 -40.66 6.37 -20.16
C VAL A 803 -41.66 5.63 -19.28
N LEU A 804 -42.93 6.00 -19.42
CA LEU A 804 -44.07 5.40 -18.75
C LEU A 804 -44.99 4.76 -19.79
N LYS A 805 -45.00 3.43 -19.83
CA LYS A 805 -45.80 2.67 -20.79
C LYS A 805 -46.31 1.39 -20.17
N TYR A 806 -47.36 0.82 -20.72
CA TYR A 806 -47.76 -0.53 -20.35
C TYR A 806 -46.72 -1.55 -20.82
N TYR A 807 -46.58 -2.68 -20.13
CA TYR A 807 -45.68 -3.77 -20.57
C TYR A 807 -45.99 -4.30 -21.98
N TYR A 808 -47.23 -4.13 -22.47
CA TYR A 808 -47.65 -4.44 -23.84
C TYR A 808 -47.38 -3.32 -24.86
N GLY A 809 -46.72 -2.23 -24.45
CA GLY A 809 -46.14 -1.21 -25.33
C GLY A 809 -46.93 0.09 -25.45
N THR A 810 -48.19 0.16 -25.00
CA THR A 810 -48.99 1.40 -25.11
C THR A 810 -48.46 2.48 -24.18
N PRO A 811 -48.16 3.69 -24.69
CA PRO A 811 -47.80 4.85 -23.87
C PRO A 811 -48.84 5.27 -22.85
N LEU A 812 -48.40 5.75 -21.68
CA LEU A 812 -49.28 6.43 -20.73
C LEU A 812 -49.07 7.93 -20.85
N ALA A 813 -49.91 8.60 -21.64
CA ALA A 813 -49.90 10.05 -21.81
C ALA A 813 -50.65 10.80 -20.69
N GLY A 814 -50.29 12.07 -20.47
CA GLY A 814 -50.94 12.97 -19.50
C GLY A 814 -50.80 12.56 -18.04
N ARG A 815 -49.79 11.78 -17.67
CA ARG A 815 -49.50 11.34 -16.30
C ARG A 815 -48.43 12.21 -15.67
N THR A 816 -48.73 12.69 -14.47
CA THR A 816 -47.79 13.49 -13.70
C THR A 816 -46.75 12.59 -13.04
N ILE A 817 -45.47 12.84 -13.32
CA ILE A 817 -44.35 12.24 -12.61
C ILE A 817 -43.56 13.32 -11.87
N GLN A 818 -42.96 12.92 -10.75
CA GLN A 818 -42.05 13.75 -9.98
C GLN A 818 -40.64 13.16 -10.06
N TYR A 819 -39.61 13.99 -10.24
CA TYR A 819 -38.25 13.50 -10.37
C TYR A 819 -37.23 14.46 -9.77
N ARG A 820 -36.06 13.92 -9.39
CA ARG A 820 -34.95 14.68 -8.80
C ARG A 820 -33.62 14.00 -9.12
N LEU A 821 -32.53 14.76 -9.02
CA LEU A 821 -31.16 14.26 -9.19
C LEU A 821 -30.37 14.67 -7.95
N GLY A 822 -29.86 13.71 -7.17
CA GLY A 822 -28.93 13.95 -6.05
C GLY A 822 -29.55 14.67 -4.84
N ASP A 823 -30.01 15.92 -5.02
CA ASP A 823 -30.57 16.79 -3.98
C ASP A 823 -32.10 16.61 -3.81
N ASP A 824 -32.67 17.45 -2.94
CA ASP A 824 -34.11 17.48 -2.64
C ASP A 824 -34.91 18.36 -3.64
N ARG A 825 -34.27 18.87 -4.71
CA ARG A 825 -34.96 19.70 -5.69
C ARG A 825 -35.86 18.82 -6.56
N LEU A 826 -37.15 18.86 -6.26
CA LEU A 826 -38.18 18.14 -6.98
C LEU A 826 -38.61 18.89 -8.23
N TYR A 827 -38.63 18.19 -9.35
CA TYR A 827 -39.24 18.61 -10.60
C TYR A 827 -40.53 17.83 -10.81
N THR A 828 -41.50 18.43 -11.49
CA THR A 828 -42.78 17.80 -11.83
C THR A 828 -43.05 18.05 -13.29
N ALA A 829 -43.41 16.99 -14.02
CA ALA A 829 -43.71 17.06 -15.44
C ALA A 829 -44.79 16.04 -15.79
N GLU A 830 -45.50 16.29 -16.89
CA GLU A 830 -46.49 15.39 -17.44
C GLU A 830 -45.90 14.66 -18.65
N THR A 831 -46.20 13.36 -18.76
CA THR A 831 -45.83 12.54 -19.91
C THR A 831 -46.52 13.03 -21.18
N ASP A 832 -45.77 13.12 -22.28
CA ASP A 832 -46.30 13.45 -23.61
C ASP A 832 -47.16 12.33 -24.22
N ALA A 833 -47.55 12.47 -25.49
CA ALA A 833 -48.35 11.46 -26.21
C ALA A 833 -47.64 10.10 -26.35
N GLN A 834 -46.31 10.06 -26.22
CA GLN A 834 -45.46 8.87 -26.27
C GLN A 834 -45.20 8.31 -24.87
N GLY A 835 -45.78 8.90 -23.82
CA GLY A 835 -45.60 8.45 -22.44
C GLY A 835 -44.23 8.85 -21.90
N GLU A 836 -43.58 9.84 -22.52
CA GLU A 836 -42.21 10.23 -22.22
C GLU A 836 -42.17 11.57 -21.49
N VAL A 837 -41.17 11.72 -20.63
CA VAL A 837 -40.78 13.00 -20.03
C VAL A 837 -39.30 13.19 -20.27
N ALA A 838 -38.96 14.08 -21.19
CA ALA A 838 -37.58 14.52 -21.39
C ALA A 838 -37.14 15.38 -20.19
N PHE A 839 -35.91 15.20 -19.73
CA PHE A 839 -35.31 16.02 -18.70
C PHE A 839 -33.92 16.50 -19.11
N ASP A 840 -33.56 17.67 -18.58
CA ASP A 840 -32.24 18.28 -18.70
C ASP A 840 -31.86 18.85 -17.34
N LEU A 841 -30.86 18.23 -16.69
CA LEU A 841 -30.47 18.52 -15.32
C LEU A 841 -29.00 18.93 -15.23
N GLU A 842 -28.77 20.16 -14.77
CA GLU A 842 -27.43 20.73 -14.58
C GLU A 842 -26.66 20.06 -13.43
N THR A 843 -25.37 19.80 -13.63
CA THR A 843 -24.51 19.19 -12.61
C THR A 843 -23.62 20.19 -11.85
N GLN A 844 -23.58 21.46 -12.26
CA GLN A 844 -22.70 22.49 -11.66
C GLN A 844 -22.86 22.60 -10.13
N ARG A 845 -24.07 22.40 -9.60
CA ARG A 845 -24.35 22.50 -8.15
C ARG A 845 -23.75 21.39 -7.28
N TYR A 846 -23.28 20.31 -7.89
CA TYR A 846 -22.73 19.17 -7.18
C TYR A 846 -21.21 19.27 -7.09
N SER A 847 -20.66 18.70 -6.02
CA SER A 847 -19.23 18.44 -5.92
C SER A 847 -18.83 17.36 -6.94
N GLU A 848 -17.59 17.39 -7.41
CA GLU A 848 -17.08 16.37 -8.33
C GLU A 848 -16.74 15.05 -7.60
N SER A 849 -16.50 13.98 -8.36
CA SER A 849 -16.14 12.65 -7.84
C SER A 849 -17.18 12.02 -6.90
N GLN A 850 -18.46 12.09 -7.25
CA GLN A 850 -19.54 11.48 -6.47
C GLN A 850 -20.62 10.83 -7.34
N PRO A 851 -21.31 9.78 -6.82
CA PRO A 851 -22.54 9.27 -7.41
C PRO A 851 -23.72 10.21 -7.10
N LEU A 852 -24.56 10.46 -8.10
CA LEU A 852 -25.80 11.20 -8.02
C LEU A 852 -26.97 10.26 -8.34
N GLN A 853 -27.95 10.21 -7.44
CA GLN A 853 -29.15 9.40 -7.61
C GLN A 853 -30.16 10.16 -8.46
N LEU A 854 -30.43 9.70 -9.68
CA LEU A 854 -31.54 10.16 -10.49
C LEU A 854 -32.76 9.29 -10.15
N VAL A 855 -33.80 9.88 -9.58
CA VAL A 855 -34.99 9.15 -9.15
C VAL A 855 -36.23 9.82 -9.71
N ALA A 856 -37.16 9.02 -10.22
CA ALA A 856 -38.49 9.46 -10.62
C ALA A 856 -39.57 8.59 -9.98
N GLN A 857 -40.69 9.22 -9.64
CA GLN A 857 -41.84 8.64 -8.99
C GLN A 857 -43.11 8.97 -9.76
N TYR A 858 -43.93 7.95 -9.97
CA TYR A 858 -45.31 8.07 -10.42
C TYR A 858 -46.23 7.76 -9.24
N ALA A 859 -46.71 8.82 -8.58
CA ALA A 859 -47.37 8.73 -7.28
C ALA A 859 -48.73 8.00 -7.31
N GLU A 860 -49.51 8.13 -8.40
CA GLU A 860 -50.85 7.50 -8.51
C GLU A 860 -50.81 5.97 -8.36
N ARG A 861 -49.69 5.34 -8.70
CA ARG A 861 -49.48 3.88 -8.64
C ARG A 861 -48.34 3.48 -7.71
N ASN A 862 -47.77 4.43 -6.97
CA ASN A 862 -46.60 4.22 -6.10
C ASN A 862 -45.42 3.55 -6.82
N LEU A 863 -45.14 3.95 -8.07
CA LEU A 863 -44.02 3.40 -8.85
C LEU A 863 -42.82 4.33 -8.75
N VAL A 864 -41.64 3.74 -8.60
CA VAL A 864 -40.36 4.45 -8.56
C VAL A 864 -39.40 3.79 -9.52
N THR A 865 -38.66 4.60 -10.27
CA THR A 865 -37.52 4.18 -11.09
C THR A 865 -36.35 5.11 -10.83
N GLY A 866 -35.13 4.65 -11.10
CA GLY A 866 -33.97 5.50 -10.98
C GLY A 866 -32.71 4.90 -11.56
N GLU A 867 -31.70 5.74 -11.72
CA GLU A 867 -30.37 5.39 -12.21
C GLU A 867 -29.31 6.14 -11.40
N VAL A 868 -28.12 5.56 -11.30
CA VAL A 868 -26.97 6.23 -10.68
C VAL A 868 -26.12 6.86 -11.76
N VAL A 869 -25.91 8.17 -11.65
CA VAL A 869 -25.03 8.95 -12.53
C VAL A 869 -23.75 9.30 -11.76
N TYR A 870 -22.58 9.15 -12.33
CA TYR A 870 -21.30 9.45 -11.67
C TYR A 870 -20.66 10.71 -12.24
N LEU A 871 -20.22 11.63 -11.37
CA LEU A 871 -19.42 12.78 -11.77
C LEU A 871 -17.93 12.46 -11.70
N ALA A 872 -17.28 12.32 -12.85
CA ALA A 872 -15.84 12.08 -12.95
C ALA A 872 -15.02 13.37 -12.91
N THR A 873 -13.75 13.25 -12.52
CA THR A 873 -12.75 14.34 -12.49
C THR A 873 -11.65 14.18 -13.52
N ARG A 874 -11.41 12.94 -13.98
CA ARG A 874 -10.37 12.59 -14.96
C ARG A 874 -11.00 12.01 -16.21
N GLY A 875 -10.43 12.34 -17.37
CA GLY A 875 -10.93 11.87 -18.67
C GLY A 875 -10.71 10.37 -18.91
N PHE A 876 -9.69 9.78 -18.29
CA PHE A 876 -9.42 8.35 -18.31
C PHE A 876 -8.58 7.93 -17.09
N GLU A 877 -8.40 6.63 -16.92
CA GLU A 877 -7.43 5.99 -16.03
C GLU A 877 -6.41 5.18 -16.84
N VAL A 878 -5.22 4.96 -16.27
CA VAL A 878 -4.16 4.13 -16.85
C VAL A 878 -3.85 3.00 -15.90
N GLY A 879 -3.93 1.76 -16.38
CA GLY A 879 -3.47 0.56 -15.68
C GLY A 879 -2.23 -0.01 -16.38
N VAL A 880 -1.24 -0.44 -15.60
CA VAL A 880 -0.07 -1.16 -16.11
C VAL A 880 -0.07 -2.54 -15.47
N SER A 881 0.21 -3.58 -16.25
CA SER A 881 0.28 -4.96 -15.77
C SER A 881 1.30 -5.77 -16.56
N THR A 882 1.82 -6.81 -15.94
CA THR A 882 2.70 -7.80 -16.55
C THR A 882 2.12 -9.19 -16.37
N LEU A 883 2.51 -10.12 -17.24
CA LEU A 883 2.08 -11.52 -17.14
C LEU A 883 2.58 -12.21 -15.87
N ARG A 884 3.71 -11.77 -15.30
CA ARG A 884 4.28 -12.33 -14.08
C ARG A 884 4.86 -11.22 -13.19
N PRO A 885 4.97 -11.45 -11.87
CA PRO A 885 5.65 -10.53 -10.96
C PRO A 885 7.18 -10.70 -10.96
N VAL A 886 7.71 -11.78 -11.56
CA VAL A 886 9.15 -12.09 -11.61
C VAL A 886 9.57 -12.50 -13.02
N TYR A 887 10.69 -11.95 -13.48
CA TYR A 887 11.34 -12.27 -14.75
C TYR A 887 12.83 -12.57 -14.52
N ILE A 888 13.49 -13.23 -15.46
CA ILE A 888 14.94 -13.48 -15.41
C ILE A 888 15.71 -12.30 -16.02
N ALA A 889 16.89 -11.99 -15.50
CA ALA A 889 17.79 -11.00 -16.10
C ALA A 889 18.04 -11.29 -17.59
N GLY A 890 17.90 -10.27 -18.43
CA GLY A 890 18.01 -10.38 -19.90
C GLY A 890 16.79 -10.98 -20.60
N GLU A 891 15.77 -11.43 -19.86
CA GLU A 891 14.50 -11.89 -20.43
C GLU A 891 13.71 -10.72 -21.02
N THR A 892 13.16 -10.94 -22.22
CA THR A 892 12.22 -10.02 -22.87
C THR A 892 10.80 -10.38 -22.49
N PHE A 893 10.00 -9.38 -22.10
CA PHE A 893 8.59 -9.58 -21.77
C PHE A 893 7.73 -8.35 -22.12
N ASP A 894 6.43 -8.56 -22.27
CA ASP A 894 5.49 -7.49 -22.57
C ASP A 894 4.79 -6.98 -21.30
N ALA A 895 4.78 -5.66 -21.16
CA ALA A 895 3.92 -4.94 -20.23
C ALA A 895 2.67 -4.46 -20.98
N THR A 896 1.49 -4.78 -20.44
CA THR A 896 0.22 -4.30 -20.99
C THR A 896 -0.19 -3.03 -20.27
N VAL A 897 -0.40 -1.97 -21.05
CA VAL A 897 -0.97 -0.71 -20.59
C VAL A 897 -2.43 -0.66 -21.05
N ALA A 898 -3.37 -0.52 -20.11
CA ALA A 898 -4.79 -0.40 -20.39
C ALA A 898 -5.27 1.01 -20.02
N VAL A 899 -5.95 1.67 -20.95
CA VAL A 899 -6.49 3.02 -20.79
C VAL A 899 -8.01 2.96 -20.97
N ARG A 900 -8.73 3.40 -19.94
CA ARG A 900 -10.20 3.35 -19.92
C ARG A 900 -10.78 4.68 -19.48
N ASP A 901 -11.89 5.08 -20.06
CA ASP A 901 -12.68 6.19 -19.53
C ASP A 901 -13.35 5.78 -18.20
N PRO A 902 -13.91 6.72 -17.42
CA PRO A 902 -14.57 6.36 -16.16
C PRO A 902 -15.85 5.53 -16.34
N ALA A 903 -16.35 5.33 -17.57
CA ALA A 903 -17.43 4.40 -17.89
C ALA A 903 -16.91 2.99 -18.25
N GLY A 904 -15.60 2.75 -18.15
CA GLY A 904 -14.92 1.49 -18.45
C GLY A 904 -14.66 1.24 -19.94
N LYS A 905 -14.98 2.20 -20.81
CA LYS A 905 -14.78 2.09 -22.26
C LYS A 905 -13.30 2.32 -22.61
N PRO A 906 -12.78 1.61 -23.62
CA PRO A 906 -11.41 1.78 -24.08
C PRO A 906 -11.15 3.18 -24.63
N VAL A 907 -9.96 3.73 -24.37
CA VAL A 907 -9.55 5.06 -24.86
C VAL A 907 -8.20 4.94 -25.57
N GLY A 908 -8.09 5.55 -26.75
CA GLY A 908 -6.81 5.75 -27.43
C GLY A 908 -6.11 6.99 -26.90
N ALA A 909 -4.92 6.84 -26.33
CA ALA A 909 -4.15 7.92 -25.72
C ALA A 909 -2.66 7.76 -26.01
N ALA A 910 -1.97 8.88 -26.22
CA ALA A 910 -0.50 8.91 -26.24
C ALA A 910 0.03 8.85 -24.81
N LEU A 911 1.01 7.99 -24.58
CA LEU A 911 1.53 7.65 -23.26
C LEU A 911 3.07 7.68 -23.30
N LYS A 912 3.66 8.19 -22.23
CA LYS A 912 5.09 7.99 -21.92
C LYS A 912 5.21 6.77 -21.01
N PHE A 913 5.94 5.74 -21.43
CA PHE A 913 6.21 4.54 -20.64
C PHE A 913 7.65 4.56 -20.13
N GLU A 914 7.81 4.43 -18.82
CA GLU A 914 9.11 4.56 -18.14
C GLU A 914 9.36 3.36 -17.23
N VAL A 915 10.62 2.90 -17.24
CA VAL A 915 11.12 1.81 -16.39
C VAL A 915 12.06 2.42 -15.37
N PHE A 916 11.73 2.25 -14.09
CA PHE A 916 12.53 2.74 -12.97
C PHE A 916 13.12 1.58 -12.18
N GLU A 917 14.43 1.64 -11.88
CA GLU A 917 15.07 0.81 -10.87
C GLU A 917 14.73 1.40 -9.49
N MET A 918 14.19 0.58 -8.60
CA MET A 918 13.91 0.96 -7.22
C MET A 918 15.22 0.92 -6.43
N THR A 919 15.71 2.07 -6.00
CA THR A 919 16.90 2.17 -5.15
C THR A 919 16.50 1.87 -3.70
N PRO A 920 17.17 0.93 -3.01
CA PRO A 920 16.91 0.70 -1.60
C PRO A 920 17.32 1.94 -0.79
N ALA A 921 16.68 2.13 0.36
CA ALA A 921 17.11 3.14 1.31
C ALA A 921 18.57 2.90 1.72
N ALA A 922 19.35 3.97 1.80
CA ALA A 922 20.71 3.95 2.33
C ALA A 922 20.72 4.68 3.68
N ARG A 923 21.80 4.54 4.47
CA ARG A 923 21.89 5.15 5.79
C ARG A 923 21.68 6.68 5.69
N GLY A 924 20.56 7.18 6.20
CA GLY A 924 20.19 8.60 6.13
C GLY A 924 19.53 9.06 4.82
N LEU A 925 19.32 8.19 3.83
CA LEU A 925 18.71 8.50 2.54
C LEU A 925 17.46 7.64 2.29
N PRO A 926 16.33 8.22 1.84
CA PRO A 926 15.12 7.45 1.54
C PRO A 926 15.34 6.52 0.34
N ALA A 927 14.51 5.48 0.24
CA ALA A 927 14.38 4.69 -0.99
C ALA A 927 13.89 5.60 -2.14
N GLY A 928 14.34 5.31 -3.36
CA GLY A 928 14.02 6.13 -4.52
C GLY A 928 13.74 5.32 -5.79
N GLU A 929 13.50 6.06 -6.86
CA GLU A 929 13.33 5.51 -8.20
C GLU A 929 14.36 6.17 -9.11
N LYS A 930 15.11 5.36 -9.86
CA LYS A 930 16.09 5.82 -10.84
C LYS A 930 15.60 5.42 -12.23
N LEU A 931 15.44 6.39 -13.13
CA LEU A 931 15.03 6.11 -14.50
C LEU A 931 16.08 5.28 -15.24
N VAL A 932 15.64 4.20 -15.90
CA VAL A 932 16.50 3.27 -16.66
C VAL A 932 16.14 3.26 -18.14
N GLN A 933 14.84 3.29 -18.46
CA GLN A 933 14.37 3.29 -19.85
C GLN A 933 13.17 4.21 -20.02
N THR A 934 13.01 4.76 -21.22
CA THR A 934 11.85 5.53 -21.64
C THR A 934 11.43 5.08 -23.02
N HIS A 935 10.14 4.87 -23.20
CA HIS A 935 9.50 4.44 -24.43
C HIS A 935 8.26 5.31 -24.68
N GLU A 936 7.90 5.49 -25.95
CA GLU A 936 6.61 6.05 -26.33
C GLU A 936 5.62 4.91 -26.55
N ALA A 937 4.42 5.03 -25.99
CA ALA A 937 3.34 4.08 -26.16
C ALA A 937 2.06 4.79 -26.60
N LYS A 938 1.21 4.10 -27.34
CA LYS A 938 -0.11 4.62 -27.71
C LYS A 938 -1.14 3.52 -27.56
N SER A 939 -2.15 3.73 -26.73
CA SER A 939 -3.25 2.78 -26.64
C SER A 939 -4.12 2.84 -27.88
N GLU A 940 -4.59 1.68 -28.32
CA GLU A 940 -5.50 1.56 -29.45
C GLU A 940 -6.92 2.01 -29.06
N GLU A 941 -7.63 2.71 -29.95
CA GLU A 941 -8.97 3.24 -29.65
C GLU A 941 -10.02 2.17 -29.32
N LYS A 942 -9.94 0.99 -29.97
CA LYS A 942 -10.96 -0.07 -29.81
C LYS A 942 -10.73 -0.96 -28.61
N SER A 943 -9.48 -1.25 -28.27
CA SER A 943 -9.13 -2.13 -27.14
C SER A 943 -8.74 -1.35 -25.89
N GLY A 944 -8.31 -0.10 -26.05
CA GLY A 944 -7.76 0.73 -24.98
C GLY A 944 -6.39 0.23 -24.53
N GLN A 945 -5.75 -0.67 -25.28
CA GLN A 945 -4.52 -1.33 -24.85
C GLN A 945 -3.32 -0.88 -25.68
N ALA A 946 -2.17 -0.79 -25.03
CA ALA A 946 -0.85 -0.76 -25.64
C ALA A 946 -0.01 -1.89 -25.05
N GLN A 947 0.78 -2.56 -25.89
CA GLN A 947 1.81 -3.48 -25.42
C GLN A 947 3.17 -2.80 -25.55
N GLN A 948 3.93 -2.82 -24.46
CA GLN A 948 5.30 -2.35 -24.45
C GLN A 948 6.22 -3.51 -24.12
N THR A 949 7.08 -3.86 -25.07
CA THR A 949 8.12 -4.87 -24.85
C THR A 949 9.26 -4.25 -24.04
N VAL A 950 9.68 -4.95 -22.99
CA VAL A 950 10.70 -4.52 -22.04
C VAL A 950 11.74 -5.63 -21.89
N ARG A 951 13.02 -5.24 -21.79
CA ARG A 951 14.12 -6.14 -21.46
C ARG A 951 15.01 -5.46 -20.42
N ILE A 952 15.29 -6.15 -19.32
CA ILE A 952 16.07 -5.60 -18.20
C ILE A 952 17.23 -6.54 -17.93
N GLU A 953 18.46 -6.04 -18.11
CA GLU A 953 19.69 -6.85 -17.96
C GLU A 953 20.10 -7.03 -16.49
N LYS A 954 19.78 -6.06 -15.64
CA LYS A 954 20.25 -6.05 -14.25
C LYS A 954 19.19 -6.63 -13.33
N ALA A 955 19.60 -7.52 -12.43
CA ALA A 955 18.74 -8.00 -11.36
C ALA A 955 18.35 -6.87 -10.41
N GLY A 956 17.13 -6.92 -9.86
CA GLY A 956 16.65 -5.88 -8.97
C GLY A 956 15.13 -5.77 -8.90
N ARG A 957 14.67 -4.71 -8.23
CA ARG A 957 13.25 -4.34 -8.14
C ARG A 957 13.00 -3.18 -9.08
N TYR A 958 11.91 -3.27 -9.86
CA TYR A 958 11.59 -2.29 -10.88
C TYR A 958 10.14 -1.81 -10.77
N LEU A 959 9.91 -0.57 -11.17
CA LEU A 959 8.60 0.05 -11.34
C LEU A 959 8.42 0.41 -12.81
N LEU A 960 7.35 -0.09 -13.42
CA LEU A 960 6.91 0.29 -14.77
C LEU A 960 5.81 1.33 -14.63
N ARG A 961 5.96 2.52 -15.21
CA ARG A 961 4.95 3.58 -15.13
C ARG A 961 4.57 4.05 -16.53
N ALA A 962 3.27 4.17 -16.79
CA ALA A 962 2.75 4.81 -17.99
C ALA A 962 2.02 6.08 -17.61
N THR A 963 2.33 7.20 -18.27
CA THR A 963 1.75 8.53 -18.00
C THR A 963 1.19 9.12 -19.30
N GLY A 964 -0.06 9.55 -19.28
CA GLY A 964 -0.71 10.30 -20.36
C GLY A 964 -1.30 11.61 -19.86
N THR A 965 -1.90 12.38 -20.76
CA THR A 965 -2.63 13.62 -20.44
C THR A 965 -4.06 13.49 -20.90
N ASP A 966 -5.02 13.79 -20.02
CA ASP A 966 -6.45 13.75 -20.36
C ASP A 966 -6.92 14.99 -21.13
N ARG A 967 -8.18 14.97 -21.56
CA ARG A 967 -8.80 16.08 -22.31
C ARG A 967 -8.91 17.40 -21.53
N PHE A 968 -8.71 17.39 -20.21
CA PHE A 968 -8.72 18.56 -19.35
C PHE A 968 -7.31 19.08 -19.04
N GLY A 969 -6.29 18.47 -19.66
CA GLY A 969 -4.88 18.79 -19.46
C GLY A 969 -4.31 18.23 -18.16
N ASN A 970 -4.98 17.27 -17.51
CA ASN A 970 -4.49 16.66 -16.29
C ASN A 970 -3.57 15.48 -16.64
N PRO A 971 -2.40 15.34 -15.99
CA PRO A 971 -1.62 14.12 -16.11
C PRO A 971 -2.41 12.95 -15.50
N VAL A 972 -2.30 11.76 -16.09
CA VAL A 972 -2.90 10.52 -15.57
C VAL A 972 -1.89 9.41 -15.72
N SER A 973 -1.56 8.72 -14.65
CA SER A 973 -0.60 7.64 -14.68
C SER A 973 -1.04 6.38 -13.92
N GLY A 974 -0.47 5.26 -14.36
CA GLY A 974 -0.59 3.95 -13.74
C GLY A 974 0.77 3.29 -13.64
N ALA A 975 0.94 2.35 -12.70
CA ALA A 975 2.21 1.66 -12.53
C ALA A 975 2.07 0.21 -12.04
N ALA A 976 3.09 -0.60 -12.33
CA ALA A 976 3.24 -1.97 -11.86
C ALA A 976 4.67 -2.21 -11.34
N GLN A 977 4.79 -2.99 -10.27
CA GLN A 977 6.09 -3.40 -9.73
C GLN A 977 6.44 -4.83 -10.15
N LEU A 978 7.73 -5.10 -10.38
CA LEU A 978 8.23 -6.43 -10.68
C LEU A 978 9.64 -6.65 -10.11
N ILE A 979 10.05 -7.92 -10.07
CA ILE A 979 11.41 -8.34 -9.71
C ILE A 979 12.09 -8.96 -10.94
N VAL A 980 13.33 -8.54 -11.19
CA VAL A 980 14.22 -9.21 -12.14
C VAL A 980 15.22 -10.05 -11.34
N SER A 981 15.19 -11.36 -11.57
CA SER A 981 15.96 -12.39 -10.87
C SER A 981 17.25 -12.66 -11.63
N GLY A 982 18.40 -12.46 -10.96
CA GLY A 982 19.73 -12.74 -11.48
C GLY A 982 20.33 -14.05 -10.95
N ASP A 983 21.65 -14.18 -11.11
CA ASP A 983 22.42 -15.33 -10.64
C ASP A 983 22.64 -15.33 -9.11
N ASP A 984 22.58 -14.15 -8.51
CA ASP A 984 22.65 -13.89 -7.07
C ASP A 984 21.33 -14.18 -6.34
N ASP A 985 20.28 -14.59 -7.07
CA ASP A 985 19.00 -14.96 -6.47
C ASP A 985 19.17 -16.16 -5.51
N ARG A 986 18.74 -15.96 -4.26
CA ARG A 986 18.74 -17.00 -3.23
C ARG A 986 17.84 -18.19 -3.59
N VAL A 987 16.83 -17.98 -4.44
CA VAL A 987 15.93 -19.04 -4.91
C VAL A 987 16.59 -19.82 -6.04
N ARG A 988 17.07 -21.04 -5.76
CA ARG A 988 17.80 -21.89 -6.73
C ARG A 988 16.93 -22.53 -7.81
N LEU A 989 15.66 -22.82 -7.51
CA LEU A 989 14.67 -23.34 -8.44
C LEU A 989 13.51 -22.35 -8.58
N ARG A 990 13.34 -21.77 -9.76
CA ARG A 990 12.17 -20.95 -10.10
C ARG A 990 11.25 -21.76 -11.02
N ILE A 991 9.96 -21.74 -10.70
CA ILE A 991 8.91 -22.38 -11.50
C ILE A 991 8.13 -21.26 -12.18
N LEU A 992 8.27 -21.13 -13.49
CA LEU A 992 7.72 -20.04 -14.28
C LEU A 992 6.66 -20.59 -15.22
N SER A 993 5.41 -20.18 -15.04
CA SER A 993 4.30 -20.58 -15.90
C SER A 993 4.12 -19.60 -17.06
N ASP A 994 3.62 -20.11 -18.19
CA ASP A 994 3.23 -19.30 -19.34
C ASP A 994 1.90 -18.55 -19.17
N LYS A 995 1.07 -18.91 -18.18
CA LYS A 995 -0.24 -18.28 -17.93
C LYS A 995 -0.66 -18.34 -16.47
N HIS A 996 -1.38 -17.33 -16.01
CA HIS A 996 -1.97 -17.36 -14.67
C HIS A 996 -3.16 -18.31 -14.51
N HIS A 997 -3.90 -18.58 -15.59
CA HIS A 997 -5.11 -19.40 -15.55
C HIS A 997 -5.12 -20.38 -16.72
N TYR A 998 -5.55 -21.61 -16.44
CA TYR A 998 -5.74 -22.66 -17.43
C TYR A 998 -7.19 -23.14 -17.39
N LYS A 999 -7.73 -23.50 -18.55
CA LYS A 999 -9.02 -24.21 -18.64
C LYS A 999 -8.81 -25.70 -18.36
N VAL A 1000 -9.82 -26.37 -17.84
CA VAL A 1000 -9.78 -27.83 -17.66
C VAL A 1000 -9.55 -28.49 -19.03
N GLY A 1001 -8.51 -29.32 -19.12
CA GLY A 1001 -8.08 -29.96 -20.38
C GLY A 1001 -7.09 -29.14 -21.22
N GLU A 1002 -6.76 -27.92 -20.81
CA GLU A 1002 -5.70 -27.12 -21.43
C GLU A 1002 -4.31 -27.62 -21.00
N THR A 1003 -3.38 -27.69 -21.93
CA THR A 1003 -1.98 -28.01 -21.65
C THR A 1003 -1.24 -26.76 -21.18
N GLY A 1004 -0.79 -26.74 -19.93
CA GLY A 1004 0.07 -25.67 -19.42
C GLY A 1004 1.56 -25.92 -19.68
N LYS A 1005 2.30 -24.85 -19.98
CA LYS A 1005 3.77 -24.91 -20.08
C LYS A 1005 4.39 -24.27 -18.84
N VAL A 1006 5.26 -25.04 -18.20
CA VAL A 1006 6.00 -24.60 -17.02
C VAL A 1006 7.49 -24.73 -17.31
N GLN A 1007 8.21 -23.63 -17.17
CA GLN A 1007 9.66 -23.59 -17.27
C GLN A 1007 10.25 -23.73 -15.86
N LEU A 1008 11.11 -24.71 -15.69
CA LEU A 1008 11.92 -24.89 -14.49
C LEU A 1008 13.29 -24.27 -14.73
N HIS A 1009 13.60 -23.21 -14.00
CA HIS A 1009 14.91 -22.58 -14.04
C HIS A 1009 15.71 -23.03 -12.81
N TRP A 1010 16.66 -23.94 -13.04
CA TRP A 1010 17.55 -24.52 -12.04
C TRP A 1010 18.96 -23.96 -12.20
N ARG A 1011 19.52 -23.42 -11.11
CA ARG A 1011 20.81 -22.73 -11.11
C ARG A 1011 22.03 -23.60 -10.80
N ASN A 1012 21.87 -24.90 -10.56
CA ASN A 1012 23.00 -25.82 -10.32
C ASN A 1012 23.15 -26.84 -11.46
N ALA A 1013 24.09 -27.78 -11.33
CA ALA A 1013 24.29 -28.87 -12.27
C ALA A 1013 23.00 -29.72 -12.45
N PRO A 1014 22.78 -30.31 -13.65
CA PRO A 1014 21.66 -31.23 -13.90
C PRO A 1014 21.62 -32.38 -12.88
N THR A 1015 20.43 -32.70 -12.39
CA THR A 1015 20.20 -33.77 -11.41
C THR A 1015 18.84 -34.43 -11.65
N LEU A 1016 18.61 -35.60 -11.07
CA LEU A 1016 17.30 -36.26 -11.12
C LEU A 1016 16.26 -35.39 -10.40
N ALA A 1017 15.17 -35.08 -11.09
CA ALA A 1017 14.07 -34.28 -10.56
C ALA A 1017 12.80 -35.13 -10.47
N LEU A 1018 12.15 -35.10 -9.31
CA LEU A 1018 10.81 -35.65 -9.11
C LEU A 1018 9.80 -34.51 -9.22
N ILE A 1019 8.98 -34.54 -10.28
CA ILE A 1019 7.87 -33.60 -10.50
C ILE A 1019 6.58 -34.39 -10.30
N THR A 1020 5.76 -33.99 -9.32
CA THR A 1020 4.51 -34.67 -8.92
C THR A 1020 3.36 -33.70 -8.86
#